data_AF-M1VIS1-F1
#
_entry.id   AF-M1VIS1-F1
#
_cell.length_a   1.000
_cell.length_b   1.000
_cell.length_c   1.000
_cell.angle_alpha   90.00
_cell.angle_beta   90.00
_cell.angle_gamma   90.00
#
_symmetry.space_group_name_H-M   'P 1'
#
loop_
_entity.id
_entity.type
_entity.pdbx_description
1 polymer ?
#
loop_
_entity_poly.entity_id
_entity_poly.type
_entity_poly.pdbx_seq_one_letter_code
_entity_poly.pdbx_strand_id
1 'polypeptide(L)'
;MATTAGTRRSPSGGALCWAAAPVAAVRFGRWAPPRAHSWTPRRTYPTWSLSLVRSARWCLLRGRRAQVCGAAVMSATEGSSPSSAVRESASSHPAGRAISDAGVIGLAVMGQNFALNLASHGWRVSVYNRTYARTAETVERAQRELAADDTTASGSVTGFADLRSFVLSLKRPRRVFLLVKAGSAVDATVEALAEVLEPGDIIVDGGNEWYENTERRAASVAARGLLYVGMGVSGGEEGARYGPSLMPGGSREAYQQLAPLLEQVAAQVPGSGPCVTYIGPGGSGNYVKMVHNGIEYGDMQLIGEAYDLLRGAVGLDAMAAAEVFASWNAGALQSFLVEITARILRVPDTSSSAASAPALVDQILDRSESKGTGLWTMTEALRRGVAVPTIAAALDGRYLSARKDERERASRVLRGPERLSGTGHASELAAAGASPGAAGAVAETGPDTAPERVAALASGSVRASASTSRSDASAERALIAAIEDALFCSKLCSYAQGLSLLQRASGEQGWSLDLGELARIWKGGCIIRAQLLERIEGAFRRDPSLPNLLLDADLAAEIGRRHESWRRVVGLAASLGVPAPALTASLSYYDTYRQAVLRSSQLVQAQRDCFGSHGYERLDDPGRRWHTRWLSGGDSAEVSS
;
A
#
# COMPACT_ATOMS: atom_id res chain seq x y z
N MET A 1 51.49 66.26 -11.66
CA MET A 1 50.03 66.37 -11.50
C MET A 1 49.39 66.54 -12.87
N ALA A 2 48.20 65.96 -13.04
CA ALA A 2 47.23 66.08 -14.14
C ALA A 2 47.41 65.22 -15.41
N THR A 3 46.38 64.38 -15.58
CA THR A 3 45.92 63.52 -16.67
C THR A 3 45.60 64.23 -17.98
N THR A 4 45.61 63.51 -19.10
CA THR A 4 44.48 63.43 -20.06
C THR A 4 44.69 62.38 -21.16
N ALA A 5 43.60 61.70 -21.50
CA ALA A 5 43.46 60.73 -22.57
C ALA A 5 43.22 61.40 -23.94
N GLY A 6 43.53 60.72 -25.04
CA GLY A 6 43.18 61.16 -26.39
C GLY A 6 43.67 60.24 -27.51
N THR A 7 42.71 59.65 -28.22
CA THR A 7 42.77 58.71 -29.34
C THR A 7 43.18 59.32 -30.69
N ARG A 8 43.79 58.49 -31.58
CA ARG A 8 43.68 58.45 -33.08
C ARG A 8 44.65 57.37 -33.64
N ARG A 9 44.17 56.21 -34.13
CA ARG A 9 43.81 55.81 -35.52
C ARG A 9 44.96 55.78 -36.57
N SER A 10 45.37 54.55 -36.94
CA SER A 10 45.48 53.89 -38.30
C SER A 10 46.28 54.60 -39.43
N PRO A 11 46.95 53.93 -40.43
CA PRO A 11 46.56 52.65 -41.06
C PRO A 11 47.63 51.72 -41.70
N SER A 12 47.09 50.59 -42.23
CA SER A 12 47.54 49.73 -43.36
C SER A 12 48.72 48.79 -43.11
N GLY A 13 48.73 47.53 -43.56
CA GLY A 13 47.82 46.73 -44.37
C GLY A 13 48.51 45.39 -44.70
N GLY A 14 47.75 44.31 -44.85
CA GLY A 14 48.31 43.00 -45.20
C GLY A 14 47.31 41.87 -45.01
N ALA A 15 46.59 41.53 -46.08
CA ALA A 15 45.69 40.39 -46.18
C ALA A 15 46.46 39.06 -46.17
N LEU A 16 45.88 37.99 -45.63
CA LEU A 16 46.08 36.62 -46.11
C LEU A 16 44.97 35.68 -45.60
N CYS A 17 44.45 34.91 -46.55
CA CYS A 17 43.41 33.89 -46.44
C CYS A 17 43.75 32.80 -45.42
N TRP A 18 42.74 32.31 -44.70
CA TRP A 18 42.78 30.99 -44.08
C TRP A 18 41.90 30.04 -44.88
N ALA A 19 42.54 29.22 -45.69
CA ALA A 19 41.96 28.06 -46.34
C ALA A 19 41.59 27.01 -45.28
N ALA A 20 40.40 26.43 -45.42
CA ALA A 20 39.93 25.29 -44.64
C ALA A 20 40.79 24.05 -44.98
N ALA A 21 41.47 23.50 -43.98
CA ALA A 21 42.07 22.17 -44.05
C ALA A 21 41.00 21.11 -43.70
N PRO A 22 40.94 19.98 -44.43
CA PRO A 22 39.92 18.96 -44.21
C PRO A 22 40.24 18.15 -42.95
N VAL A 23 39.33 18.16 -41.97
CA VAL A 23 39.37 17.19 -40.88
C VAL A 23 38.93 15.84 -41.44
N ALA A 24 39.81 14.85 -41.32
CA ALA A 24 39.67 13.50 -41.83
C ALA A 24 38.31 12.88 -41.44
N ALA A 25 37.66 12.27 -42.42
CA ALA A 25 36.51 11.42 -42.22
C ALA A 25 36.90 10.24 -41.30
N VAL A 26 36.43 10.27 -40.06
CA VAL A 26 36.42 9.08 -39.20
C VAL A 26 35.39 8.12 -39.80
N ARG A 27 35.90 7.08 -40.49
CA ARG A 27 35.08 5.92 -40.86
C ARG A 27 34.55 5.30 -39.57
N PHE A 28 33.23 5.40 -39.35
CA PHE A 28 32.56 4.52 -38.41
C PHE A 28 32.72 3.08 -38.91
N GLY A 29 33.59 2.32 -38.23
CA GLY A 29 33.67 0.88 -38.41
C GLY A 29 32.31 0.27 -38.17
N ARG A 30 31.89 -0.63 -39.05
CA ARG A 30 30.70 -1.47 -38.86
C ARG A 30 30.75 -2.09 -37.48
N TRP A 31 29.79 -1.74 -36.63
CA TRP A 31 29.55 -2.44 -35.37
C TRP A 31 28.96 -3.81 -35.73
N ALA A 32 29.78 -4.85 -35.67
CA ALA A 32 29.30 -6.22 -35.74
C ALA A 32 28.54 -6.51 -34.43
N PRO A 33 27.31 -7.06 -34.47
CA PRO A 33 26.58 -7.39 -33.26
C PRO A 33 27.36 -8.46 -32.48
N PRO A 34 27.43 -8.38 -31.14
CA PRO A 34 28.00 -9.46 -30.36
C PRO A 34 27.17 -10.73 -30.58
N ARG A 35 27.85 -11.86 -30.73
CA ARG A 35 27.22 -13.18 -30.86
C ARG A 35 26.23 -13.37 -29.71
N ALA A 36 25.00 -13.73 -30.04
CA ALA A 36 24.00 -14.12 -29.08
C ALA A 36 24.51 -15.32 -28.25
N HIS A 37 24.84 -15.08 -26.99
CA HIS A 37 24.90 -16.15 -26.01
C HIS A 37 23.47 -16.44 -25.57
N SER A 38 22.92 -17.53 -26.11
CA SER A 38 21.68 -18.14 -25.65
C SER A 38 21.85 -18.57 -24.19
N TRP A 39 21.35 -17.75 -23.26
CA TRP A 39 21.25 -18.13 -21.86
C TRP A 39 19.95 -18.90 -21.67
N THR A 40 20.00 -20.22 -21.87
CA THR A 40 18.94 -21.14 -21.46
C THR A 40 18.99 -21.30 -19.93
N PRO A 41 17.91 -21.05 -19.18
CA PRO A 41 17.90 -21.31 -17.76
C PRO A 41 17.91 -22.83 -17.53
N ARG A 42 19.00 -23.36 -16.98
CA ARG A 42 19.06 -24.73 -16.43
C ARG A 42 18.11 -24.81 -15.23
N ARG A 43 16.90 -25.32 -15.44
CA ARG A 43 16.07 -25.90 -14.39
C ARG A 43 16.66 -27.26 -14.01
N THR A 44 17.32 -27.34 -12.87
CA THR A 44 17.60 -28.62 -12.20
C THR A 44 16.43 -28.96 -11.30
N TYR A 45 15.60 -29.91 -11.71
CA TYR A 45 14.71 -30.66 -10.83
C TYR A 45 15.17 -32.13 -10.83
N PRO A 46 15.14 -32.82 -9.67
CA PRO A 46 15.52 -34.21 -9.59
C PRO A 46 14.46 -35.09 -10.25
N THR A 47 14.89 -35.90 -11.21
CA THR A 47 14.09 -36.96 -11.83
C THR A 47 13.92 -38.12 -10.85
N TRP A 48 12.69 -38.36 -10.41
CA TRP A 48 12.27 -39.66 -9.90
C TRP A 48 11.66 -40.46 -11.04
N SER A 49 12.21 -41.65 -11.26
CA SER A 49 11.78 -42.64 -12.24
C SER A 49 10.43 -43.23 -11.85
N LEU A 50 9.45 -43.13 -12.76
CA LEU A 50 8.25 -43.97 -12.76
C LEU A 50 8.07 -44.57 -14.15
N SER A 51 8.50 -45.82 -14.27
CA SER A 51 8.10 -46.74 -15.33
C SER A 51 6.76 -47.37 -14.95
N LEU A 52 5.99 -47.75 -15.99
CA LEU A 52 4.67 -48.42 -15.98
C LEU A 52 3.47 -47.48 -15.90
N VAL A 53 2.89 -47.15 -17.06
CA VAL A 53 1.65 -47.76 -17.57
C VAL A 53 1.57 -47.46 -19.06
N ARG A 54 1.49 -48.51 -19.88
CA ARG A 54 1.27 -48.46 -21.33
C ARG A 54 -0.11 -49.06 -21.60
N SER A 55 -0.86 -48.40 -22.49
CA SER A 55 -2.04 -48.91 -23.20
C SER A 55 -3.36 -48.88 -22.39
N ALA A 56 -4.52 -48.45 -22.89
CA ALA A 56 -4.96 -48.11 -24.23
C ALA A 56 -6.15 -47.14 -24.17
N ARG A 57 -6.31 -46.35 -25.24
CA ARG A 57 -7.47 -45.49 -25.54
C ARG A 57 -8.29 -46.18 -26.63
N TRP A 58 -9.59 -45.85 -26.66
CA TRP A 58 -10.57 -45.98 -27.77
C TRP A 58 -11.28 -47.34 -28.01
N CYS A 59 -12.59 -47.40 -27.74
CA CYS A 59 -13.63 -47.18 -28.77
C CYS A 59 -15.04 -47.37 -28.18
N LEU A 60 -15.90 -46.36 -28.34
CA LEU A 60 -17.34 -46.42 -28.17
C LEU A 60 -18.01 -46.63 -29.54
N LEU A 61 -19.19 -47.26 -29.51
CA LEU A 61 -20.21 -47.40 -30.57
C LEU A 61 -20.08 -48.61 -31.53
N ARG A 62 -20.93 -49.62 -31.29
CA ARG A 62 -22.01 -50.05 -32.21
C ARG A 62 -22.84 -51.15 -31.55
N GLY A 63 -24.15 -50.91 -31.44
CA GLY A 63 -25.09 -51.88 -30.89
C GLY A 63 -25.49 -52.98 -31.87
N ARG A 64 -26.02 -54.09 -31.32
CA ARG A 64 -27.20 -54.83 -31.81
C ARG A 64 -27.51 -56.05 -30.92
N ARG A 65 -28.72 -56.02 -30.34
CA ARG A 65 -29.74 -57.08 -30.13
C ARG A 65 -29.34 -58.55 -29.83
N ALA A 66 -29.85 -59.00 -28.67
CA ALA A 66 -30.91 -60.03 -28.47
C ALA A 66 -30.57 -61.47 -27.99
N GLN A 67 -31.56 -62.00 -27.24
CA GLN A 67 -31.82 -63.35 -26.70
C GLN A 67 -31.14 -63.70 -25.36
N VAL A 68 -31.83 -63.77 -24.21
CA VAL A 68 -33.00 -64.58 -23.76
C VAL A 68 -32.74 -66.09 -23.74
N CYS A 69 -32.57 -66.61 -22.52
CA CYS A 69 -32.94 -67.91 -21.93
C CYS A 69 -32.42 -67.83 -20.49
N GLY A 70 -33.07 -68.24 -19.40
CA GLY A 70 -34.17 -69.16 -19.14
C GLY A 70 -33.91 -69.66 -17.70
N ALA A 71 -34.97 -69.77 -16.91
CA ALA A 71 -34.96 -69.93 -15.44
C ALA A 71 -34.36 -71.24 -14.90
N ALA A 72 -33.96 -71.23 -13.63
CA ALA A 72 -34.19 -72.35 -12.71
C ALA A 72 -34.14 -71.89 -11.23
N VAL A 73 -35.21 -72.22 -10.52
CA VAL A 73 -35.48 -72.07 -9.09
C VAL A 73 -35.29 -73.45 -8.43
N MET A 74 -34.65 -73.53 -7.26
CA MET A 74 -34.89 -74.53 -6.19
C MET A 74 -34.38 -73.93 -4.86
N SER A 75 -35.24 -73.39 -3.99
CA SER A 75 -36.02 -74.02 -2.89
C SER A 75 -35.20 -74.47 -1.68
N ALA A 76 -35.64 -73.99 -0.52
CA ALA A 76 -35.07 -74.07 0.81
C ALA A 76 -35.31 -75.40 1.56
N THR A 77 -34.55 -75.61 2.64
CA THR A 77 -34.99 -76.32 3.87
C THR A 77 -34.27 -75.78 5.11
N GLU A 78 -35.01 -75.75 6.21
CA GLU A 78 -34.80 -75.09 7.51
C GLU A 78 -33.83 -75.82 8.47
N GLY A 79 -33.37 -75.11 9.52
CA GLY A 79 -32.72 -75.72 10.70
C GLY A 79 -32.11 -74.75 11.72
N SER A 80 -32.94 -74.19 12.60
CA SER A 80 -32.73 -73.83 14.03
C SER A 80 -31.37 -73.30 14.58
N SER A 81 -31.39 -72.02 15.04
CA SER A 81 -30.80 -71.35 16.24
C SER A 81 -29.88 -72.12 17.22
N PRO A 82 -28.88 -71.47 17.91
CA PRO A 82 -29.11 -70.25 18.72
C PRO A 82 -28.00 -69.17 18.79
N SER A 83 -28.48 -67.92 18.93
CA SER A 83 -28.02 -66.84 19.84
C SER A 83 -26.60 -66.89 20.40
N SER A 84 -25.76 -65.94 19.98
CA SER A 84 -24.97 -65.12 20.91
C SER A 84 -24.73 -63.73 20.33
N ALA A 85 -25.32 -62.73 20.99
CA ALA A 85 -25.17 -61.33 20.66
C ALA A 85 -23.79 -60.84 21.12
N VAL A 86 -22.89 -60.54 20.19
CA VAL A 86 -21.75 -59.66 20.45
C VAL A 86 -22.26 -58.23 20.27
N ARG A 87 -22.56 -57.58 21.40
CA ARG A 87 -22.75 -56.14 21.46
C ARG A 87 -21.40 -55.49 21.17
N GLU A 88 -21.16 -55.09 19.93
CA GLU A 88 -20.18 -54.04 19.66
C GLU A 88 -20.69 -52.76 20.31
N SER A 89 -19.98 -52.32 21.34
CA SER A 89 -20.19 -51.04 21.99
C SER A 89 -20.07 -49.95 20.94
N ALA A 90 -21.21 -49.39 20.54
CA ALA A 90 -21.26 -48.10 19.88
C ALA A 90 -20.48 -47.12 20.75
N SER A 91 -19.27 -46.77 20.31
CA SER A 91 -18.49 -45.69 20.88
C SER A 91 -19.38 -44.46 20.87
N SER A 92 -19.67 -43.96 22.06
CA SER A 92 -20.44 -42.76 22.34
C SER A 92 -20.02 -41.63 21.40
N HIS A 93 -20.83 -41.35 20.39
CA HIS A 93 -20.82 -40.03 19.76
C HIS A 93 -21.24 -39.05 20.85
N PRO A 94 -20.43 -38.06 21.24
CA PRO A 94 -20.85 -37.11 22.24
C PRO A 94 -22.06 -36.37 21.69
N ALA A 95 -23.17 -36.46 22.42
CA ALA A 95 -24.38 -35.73 22.17
C ALA A 95 -24.09 -34.22 22.07
N GLY A 96 -24.60 -33.57 21.01
CA GLY A 96 -24.92 -32.15 21.00
C GLY A 96 -23.76 -31.15 21.06
N ARG A 97 -22.69 -31.31 20.26
CA ARG A 97 -21.71 -30.23 20.10
C ARG A 97 -22.37 -29.06 19.34
N ALA A 98 -22.47 -27.90 19.99
CA ALA A 98 -23.16 -26.74 19.44
C ALA A 98 -22.49 -26.28 18.12
N ILE A 99 -23.28 -26.19 17.04
CA ILE A 99 -22.79 -25.89 15.68
C ILE A 99 -22.22 -24.46 15.62
N SER A 100 -20.98 -24.28 15.15
CA SER A 100 -20.29 -22.98 15.02
C SER A 100 -20.89 -22.09 13.94
N ASP A 101 -20.79 -20.77 14.15
CA ASP A 101 -21.33 -19.73 13.28
C ASP A 101 -20.36 -19.36 12.13
N ALA A 102 -19.05 -19.55 12.34
CA ALA A 102 -18.01 -19.34 11.33
C ALA A 102 -16.81 -20.27 11.56
N GLY A 103 -16.05 -20.50 10.48
CA GLY A 103 -14.81 -21.26 10.49
C GLY A 103 -13.61 -20.40 10.09
N VAL A 104 -12.46 -20.57 10.76
CA VAL A 104 -11.20 -19.92 10.38
C VAL A 104 -10.12 -20.96 10.08
N ILE A 105 -9.52 -20.86 8.89
CA ILE A 105 -8.40 -21.69 8.45
C ILE A 105 -7.14 -20.82 8.32
N GLY A 106 -6.04 -21.31 8.90
CA GLY A 106 -4.74 -20.63 8.89
C GLY A 106 -4.51 -19.84 10.17
N LEU A 107 -3.82 -20.46 11.12
CA LEU A 107 -3.72 -19.98 12.52
C LEU A 107 -2.32 -19.44 12.84
N ALA A 108 -1.79 -18.61 11.94
CA ALA A 108 -0.73 -17.66 12.28
C ALA A 108 -1.32 -16.51 13.15
N VAL A 109 -0.50 -15.55 13.58
CA VAL A 109 -0.94 -14.48 14.50
C VAL A 109 -2.21 -13.76 14.04
N MET A 110 -2.29 -13.41 12.75
CA MET A 110 -3.49 -12.79 12.16
C MET A 110 -4.74 -13.67 12.29
N GLY A 111 -4.63 -14.97 11.97
CA GLY A 111 -5.77 -15.89 12.02
C GLY A 111 -6.22 -16.21 13.44
N GLN A 112 -5.27 -16.31 14.38
CA GLN A 112 -5.59 -16.45 15.80
C GLN A 112 -6.35 -15.23 16.31
N ASN A 113 -5.82 -14.02 16.05
CA ASN A 113 -6.45 -12.78 16.51
C ASN A 113 -7.82 -12.57 15.88
N PHE A 114 -8.00 -12.90 14.60
CA PHE A 114 -9.30 -12.80 13.95
C PHE A 114 -10.32 -13.80 14.51
N ALA A 115 -9.90 -15.04 14.80
CA ALA A 115 -10.76 -16.03 15.45
C ALA A 115 -11.16 -15.60 16.88
N LEU A 116 -10.23 -15.00 17.63
CA LEU A 116 -10.48 -14.46 18.96
C LEU A 116 -11.39 -13.23 18.92
N ASN A 117 -11.24 -12.37 17.91
CA ASN A 117 -12.12 -11.22 17.71
C ASN A 117 -13.57 -11.67 17.47
N LEU A 118 -13.77 -12.66 16.59
CA LEU A 118 -15.08 -13.27 16.39
C LEU A 118 -15.64 -13.82 17.72
N ALA A 119 -14.83 -14.55 18.47
CA ALA A 119 -15.26 -15.14 19.73
C ALA A 119 -15.59 -14.09 20.82
N SER A 120 -14.82 -13.01 20.95
CA SER A 120 -15.13 -11.94 21.92
C SER A 120 -16.40 -11.16 21.55
N HIS A 121 -16.85 -11.22 20.30
CA HIS A 121 -18.15 -10.69 19.87
C HIS A 121 -19.30 -11.71 20.01
N GLY A 122 -19.09 -12.80 20.75
CA GLY A 122 -20.14 -13.78 21.05
C GLY A 122 -20.34 -14.86 19.99
N TRP A 123 -19.53 -14.89 18.92
CA TRP A 123 -19.64 -15.90 17.88
C TRP A 123 -18.98 -17.22 18.30
N ARG A 124 -19.57 -18.35 17.91
CA ARG A 124 -18.92 -19.66 18.08
C ARG A 124 -18.11 -19.97 16.84
N VAL A 125 -16.81 -20.15 17.02
CA VAL A 125 -15.83 -20.24 15.94
C VAL A 125 -15.22 -21.63 15.93
N SER A 126 -15.27 -22.29 14.79
CA SER A 126 -14.45 -23.49 14.54
C SER A 126 -13.11 -23.05 13.94
N VAL A 127 -12.01 -23.66 14.38
CA VAL A 127 -10.68 -23.35 13.85
C VAL A 127 -9.97 -24.61 13.35
N TYR A 128 -9.27 -24.45 12.23
CA TYR A 128 -8.48 -25.52 11.62
C TYR A 128 -7.15 -24.96 11.09
N ASN A 129 -6.09 -25.77 11.24
CA ASN A 129 -4.80 -25.47 10.65
C ASN A 129 -4.10 -26.78 10.28
N ARG A 130 -3.40 -26.79 9.14
CA ARG A 130 -2.66 -27.96 8.65
C ARG A 130 -1.72 -28.55 9.70
N THR A 131 -1.06 -27.69 10.48
CA THR A 131 -0.28 -28.09 11.65
C THR A 131 -1.15 -27.95 12.90
N TYR A 132 -1.58 -29.09 13.47
CA TYR A 132 -2.52 -29.13 14.59
C TYR A 132 -2.05 -28.41 15.85
N ALA A 133 -0.73 -28.34 16.10
CA ALA A 133 -0.19 -27.60 17.24
C ALA A 133 -0.66 -26.13 17.30
N ARG A 134 -0.82 -25.48 16.13
CA ARG A 134 -1.38 -24.11 16.06
C ARG A 134 -2.86 -24.06 16.41
N THR A 135 -3.61 -25.09 16.06
CA THR A 135 -5.02 -25.24 16.46
C THR A 135 -5.13 -25.35 17.98
N ALA A 136 -4.33 -26.21 18.60
CA ALA A 136 -4.29 -26.38 20.05
C ALA A 136 -3.92 -25.08 20.78
N GLU A 137 -2.85 -24.40 20.33
CA GLU A 137 -2.40 -23.10 20.84
C GLU A 137 -3.51 -22.04 20.78
N THR A 138 -4.25 -21.98 19.66
CA THR A 138 -5.35 -21.03 19.48
C THR A 138 -6.49 -21.29 20.46
N VAL A 139 -6.86 -22.56 20.65
CA VAL A 139 -7.94 -22.95 21.57
C VAL A 139 -7.54 -22.66 23.01
N GLU A 140 -6.32 -23.00 23.42
CA GLU A 140 -5.81 -22.70 24.76
C GLU A 140 -5.78 -21.19 25.02
N ARG A 141 -5.30 -20.41 24.05
CA ARG A 141 -5.30 -18.95 24.13
C ARG A 141 -6.73 -18.40 24.25
N ALA A 142 -7.67 -18.91 23.46
CA ALA A 142 -9.07 -18.50 23.53
C ALA A 142 -9.71 -18.81 24.88
N GLN A 143 -9.46 -20.00 25.43
CA GLN A 143 -9.95 -20.36 26.76
C GLN A 143 -9.43 -19.40 27.83
N ARG A 144 -8.14 -19.04 27.77
CA ARG A 144 -7.55 -18.08 28.72
C ARG A 144 -8.10 -16.66 28.55
N GLU A 145 -8.15 -16.14 27.32
CA GLU A 145 -8.61 -14.76 27.06
C GLU A 145 -10.11 -14.60 27.31
N LEU A 146 -10.95 -15.54 26.87
CA LEU A 146 -12.41 -15.45 27.05
C LEU A 146 -12.85 -15.72 28.49
N ALA A 147 -12.09 -16.51 29.27
CA ALA A 147 -12.38 -16.69 30.69
C ALA A 147 -11.99 -15.46 31.53
N ALA A 148 -11.07 -14.63 31.03
CA ALA A 148 -10.68 -13.37 31.65
C ALA A 148 -11.53 -12.17 31.18
N ASP A 149 -12.38 -12.39 30.17
CA ASP A 149 -13.28 -11.38 29.62
C ASP A 149 -14.56 -11.36 30.48
N ASP A 150 -14.71 -10.33 31.31
CA ASP A 150 -15.89 -10.10 32.16
C ASP A 150 -17.15 -9.71 31.35
N THR A 151 -17.08 -9.68 30.02
CA THR A 151 -18.24 -9.45 29.17
C THR A 151 -19.19 -10.65 29.18
N THR A 152 -20.49 -10.38 29.03
CA THR A 152 -21.55 -11.41 28.94
C THR A 152 -21.54 -12.18 27.61
N ALA A 153 -20.51 -12.02 26.78
CA ALA A 153 -20.43 -12.61 25.45
C ALA A 153 -20.14 -14.11 25.52
N SER A 154 -21.07 -14.94 25.04
CA SER A 154 -21.01 -16.41 25.11
C SER A 154 -20.20 -17.08 23.97
N GLY A 155 -19.26 -16.36 23.37
CA GLY A 155 -18.49 -16.88 22.23
C GLY A 155 -17.53 -18.00 22.63
N SER A 156 -17.06 -18.76 21.64
CA SER A 156 -16.13 -19.86 21.90
C SER A 156 -15.28 -20.19 20.68
N VAL A 157 -14.12 -20.79 20.92
CA VAL A 157 -13.24 -21.31 19.87
C VAL A 157 -13.08 -22.81 20.03
N THR A 158 -13.43 -23.59 19.02
CA THR A 158 -13.30 -25.05 19.00
C THR A 158 -12.35 -25.50 17.90
N GLY A 159 -11.33 -26.28 18.26
CA GLY A 159 -10.34 -26.80 17.34
C GLY A 159 -10.72 -28.15 16.71
N PHE A 160 -10.33 -28.35 15.46
CA PHE A 160 -10.54 -29.59 14.70
C PHE A 160 -9.23 -30.09 14.08
N ALA A 161 -9.05 -31.41 14.08
CA ALA A 161 -7.83 -32.07 13.58
C ALA A 161 -7.86 -32.32 12.07
N ASP A 162 -9.03 -32.46 11.48
CA ASP A 162 -9.23 -32.72 10.05
C ASP A 162 -10.25 -31.76 9.43
N LEU A 163 -10.10 -31.54 8.12
CA LEU A 163 -10.89 -30.57 7.36
C LEU A 163 -12.38 -30.94 7.31
N ARG A 164 -12.70 -32.24 7.25
CA ARG A 164 -14.09 -32.69 7.12
C ARG A 164 -14.85 -32.45 8.41
N SER A 165 -14.28 -32.82 9.56
CA SER A 165 -14.87 -32.55 10.87
C SER A 165 -15.03 -31.05 11.13
N PHE A 166 -14.07 -30.23 10.67
CA PHE A 166 -14.16 -28.77 10.70
C PHE A 166 -15.34 -28.24 9.86
N VAL A 167 -15.55 -28.75 8.65
CA VAL A 167 -16.67 -28.28 7.80
C VAL A 167 -18.03 -28.75 8.34
N LEU A 168 -18.10 -29.95 8.91
CA LEU A 168 -19.31 -30.49 9.52
C LEU A 168 -19.72 -29.78 10.81
N SER A 169 -18.82 -29.05 11.47
CA SER A 169 -19.14 -28.28 12.67
C SER A 169 -19.74 -26.90 12.38
N LEU A 170 -19.85 -26.48 11.13
CA LEU A 170 -20.33 -25.15 10.72
C LEU A 170 -21.83 -25.14 10.39
N LYS A 171 -22.51 -24.04 10.77
CA LYS A 171 -23.88 -23.76 10.35
C LYS A 171 -23.94 -23.57 8.84
N ARG A 172 -25.04 -23.99 8.22
CA ARG A 172 -25.33 -23.69 6.80
C ARG A 172 -26.05 -22.35 6.68
N PRO A 173 -25.82 -21.58 5.61
CA PRO A 173 -24.69 -21.72 4.68
C PRO A 173 -23.35 -21.50 5.40
N ARG A 174 -22.37 -22.36 5.11
CA ARG A 174 -21.09 -22.39 5.83
C ARG A 174 -20.23 -21.21 5.45
N ARG A 175 -19.56 -20.62 6.44
CA ARG A 175 -18.73 -19.42 6.28
C ARG A 175 -17.30 -19.76 6.68
N VAL A 176 -16.40 -19.88 5.70
CA VAL A 176 -15.02 -20.29 5.93
C VAL A 176 -14.06 -19.16 5.56
N PHE A 177 -13.41 -18.58 6.57
CA PHE A 177 -12.37 -17.56 6.41
C PHE A 177 -10.99 -18.19 6.24
N LEU A 178 -10.26 -17.79 5.21
CA LEU A 178 -8.89 -18.21 4.94
C LEU A 178 -7.93 -17.08 5.30
N LEU A 179 -7.04 -17.34 6.25
CA LEU A 179 -5.92 -16.48 6.63
C LEU A 179 -4.61 -17.25 6.50
N VAL A 180 -4.39 -17.77 5.29
CA VAL A 180 -3.20 -18.53 4.91
C VAL A 180 -2.24 -17.68 4.08
N LYS A 181 -1.01 -18.15 3.90
CA LYS A 181 -0.04 -17.48 3.04
C LYS A 181 -0.57 -17.41 1.60
N ALA A 182 -0.55 -16.22 1.00
CA ALA A 182 -1.01 -15.99 -0.36
C ALA A 182 -0.26 -16.87 -1.40
N GLY A 183 -0.91 -17.16 -2.52
CA GLY A 183 -0.41 -18.05 -3.57
C GLY A 183 -0.89 -19.51 -3.41
N SER A 184 -0.04 -20.48 -3.76
CA SER A 184 -0.45 -21.89 -3.96
C SER A 184 -1.05 -22.56 -2.74
N ALA A 185 -0.74 -22.07 -1.53
CA ALA A 185 -1.35 -22.59 -0.30
C ALA A 185 -2.85 -22.25 -0.20
N VAL A 186 -3.27 -21.09 -0.71
CA VAL A 186 -4.70 -20.75 -0.84
C VAL A 186 -5.35 -21.68 -1.86
N ASP A 187 -4.74 -21.84 -3.04
CA ASP A 187 -5.31 -22.67 -4.11
C ASP A 187 -5.56 -24.11 -3.64
N ALA A 188 -4.58 -24.73 -2.97
CA ALA A 188 -4.72 -26.08 -2.40
C ALA A 188 -5.82 -26.16 -1.32
N THR A 189 -5.98 -25.10 -0.52
CA THR A 189 -7.02 -25.05 0.52
C THR A 189 -8.41 -24.90 -0.09
N VAL A 190 -8.54 -24.06 -1.12
CA VAL A 190 -9.80 -23.86 -1.85
C VAL A 190 -10.23 -25.14 -2.57
N GLU A 191 -9.30 -25.86 -3.20
CA GLU A 191 -9.58 -27.16 -3.84
C GLU A 191 -10.07 -28.19 -2.82
N ALA A 192 -9.38 -28.34 -1.69
CA ALA A 192 -9.78 -29.26 -0.63
C ALA A 192 -11.15 -28.90 -0.02
N LEU A 193 -11.43 -27.61 0.18
CA LEU A 193 -12.74 -27.14 0.66
C LEU A 193 -13.85 -27.44 -0.35
N ALA A 194 -13.57 -27.27 -1.65
CA ALA A 194 -14.55 -27.49 -2.70
C ALA A 194 -15.04 -28.94 -2.79
N GLU A 195 -14.33 -29.91 -2.21
CA GLU A 195 -14.74 -31.32 -2.11
C GLU A 195 -15.69 -31.60 -0.95
N VAL A 196 -15.71 -30.75 0.07
CA VAL A 196 -16.46 -30.98 1.32
C VAL A 196 -17.55 -29.95 1.59
N LEU A 197 -17.53 -28.81 0.88
CA LEU A 197 -18.58 -27.79 0.91
C LEU A 197 -19.72 -28.12 -0.04
N GLU A 198 -20.89 -27.55 0.22
CA GLU A 198 -22.12 -27.72 -0.57
C GLU A 198 -22.53 -26.40 -1.24
N PRO A 199 -23.36 -26.45 -2.31
CA PRO A 199 -23.86 -25.24 -2.97
C PRO A 199 -24.47 -24.23 -1.98
N GLY A 200 -24.12 -22.96 -2.14
CA GLY A 200 -24.50 -21.86 -1.24
C GLY A 200 -23.51 -21.58 -0.11
N ASP A 201 -22.55 -22.46 0.15
CA ASP A 201 -21.48 -22.21 1.11
C ASP A 201 -20.49 -21.14 0.61
N ILE A 202 -19.85 -20.45 1.55
CA ILE A 202 -19.04 -19.26 1.32
C ILE A 202 -17.58 -19.50 1.74
N ILE A 203 -16.67 -19.26 0.80
CA ILE A 203 -15.23 -19.15 1.05
C ILE A 203 -14.84 -17.67 1.04
N VAL A 204 -14.19 -17.20 2.12
CA VAL A 204 -13.69 -15.84 2.26
C VAL A 204 -12.16 -15.87 2.32
N ASP A 205 -11.49 -15.38 1.29
CA ASP A 205 -10.03 -15.20 1.31
C ASP A 205 -9.67 -13.85 1.94
N GLY A 206 -9.20 -13.89 3.18
CA GLY A 206 -8.77 -12.71 3.95
C GLY A 206 -7.30 -12.34 3.72
N GLY A 207 -6.60 -13.02 2.81
CA GLY A 207 -5.20 -12.80 2.53
C GLY A 207 -4.92 -11.52 1.73
N ASN A 208 -3.67 -11.05 1.81
CA ASN A 208 -3.15 -10.05 0.86
C ASN A 208 -2.87 -10.75 -0.47
N GLU A 209 -3.86 -10.77 -1.35
CA GLU A 209 -3.81 -11.50 -2.61
C GLU A 209 -3.87 -10.55 -3.82
N TRP A 210 -3.29 -10.98 -4.93
CA TRP A 210 -3.43 -10.33 -6.22
C TRP A 210 -4.85 -10.52 -6.75
N TYR A 211 -5.53 -9.43 -7.14
CA TYR A 211 -6.97 -9.45 -7.44
C TYR A 211 -7.38 -10.44 -8.53
N GLU A 212 -6.56 -10.67 -9.57
CA GLU A 212 -6.88 -11.65 -10.62
C GLU A 212 -6.83 -13.10 -10.12
N ASN A 213 -6.09 -13.39 -9.04
CA ASN A 213 -6.14 -14.71 -8.39
C ASN A 213 -7.52 -14.91 -7.73
N THR A 214 -8.10 -13.87 -7.14
CA THR A 214 -9.46 -13.90 -6.60
C THR A 214 -10.48 -14.17 -7.70
N GLU A 215 -10.36 -13.49 -8.86
CA GLU A 215 -11.24 -13.74 -10.02
C GLU A 215 -11.15 -15.20 -10.48
N ARG A 216 -9.92 -15.72 -10.64
CA ARG A 216 -9.69 -17.11 -11.04
C ARG A 216 -10.31 -18.10 -10.04
N ARG A 217 -10.12 -17.88 -8.74
CA ARG A 217 -10.62 -18.78 -7.68
C ARG A 217 -12.13 -18.74 -7.56
N ALA A 218 -12.73 -17.56 -7.69
CA ALA A 218 -14.18 -17.42 -7.75
C ALA A 218 -14.76 -18.22 -8.92
N ALA A 219 -14.16 -18.10 -10.11
CA ALA A 219 -14.57 -18.87 -11.28
C ALA A 219 -14.39 -20.39 -11.10
N SER A 220 -13.30 -20.84 -10.46
CA SER A 220 -13.01 -22.27 -10.30
C SER A 220 -14.00 -23.00 -9.38
N VAL A 221 -14.60 -22.29 -8.42
CA VAL A 221 -15.57 -22.89 -7.47
C VAL A 221 -17.03 -22.64 -7.86
N ALA A 222 -17.30 -21.70 -8.78
CA ALA A 222 -18.65 -21.32 -9.20
C ALA A 222 -19.46 -22.50 -9.77
N ALA A 223 -18.82 -23.40 -10.54
CA ALA A 223 -19.49 -24.58 -11.12
C ALA A 223 -20.03 -25.56 -10.06
N ARG A 224 -19.52 -25.49 -8.82
CA ARG A 224 -20.00 -26.26 -7.67
C ARG A 224 -21.04 -25.52 -6.84
N GLY A 225 -21.49 -24.33 -7.29
CA GLY A 225 -22.43 -23.49 -6.57
C GLY A 225 -21.86 -22.82 -5.32
N LEU A 226 -20.53 -22.80 -5.17
CA LEU A 226 -19.87 -22.15 -4.03
C LEU A 226 -19.71 -20.65 -4.27
N LEU A 227 -19.88 -19.87 -3.22
CA LEU A 227 -19.68 -18.43 -3.25
C LEU A 227 -18.26 -18.09 -2.79
N TYR A 228 -17.63 -17.13 -3.46
CA TYR A 228 -16.27 -16.69 -3.16
C TYR A 228 -16.22 -15.19 -2.89
N VAL A 229 -15.52 -14.81 -1.84
CA VAL A 229 -15.30 -13.41 -1.44
C VAL A 229 -13.79 -13.20 -1.24
N GLY A 230 -13.22 -12.27 -1.98
CA GLY A 230 -11.89 -11.74 -1.70
C GLY A 230 -12.01 -10.55 -0.77
N MET A 231 -11.46 -10.65 0.44
CA MET A 231 -11.63 -9.65 1.48
C MET A 231 -10.29 -9.09 1.94
N GLY A 232 -10.06 -7.81 1.65
CA GLY A 232 -8.95 -7.10 2.27
C GLY A 232 -9.13 -6.96 3.78
N VAL A 233 -8.12 -7.35 4.57
CA VAL A 233 -8.12 -7.16 6.04
C VAL A 233 -6.96 -6.26 6.45
N SER A 234 -7.23 -5.08 6.99
CA SER A 234 -6.20 -4.11 7.41
C SER A 234 -6.29 -3.81 8.92
N GLY A 235 -5.13 -3.58 9.55
CA GLY A 235 -5.02 -3.25 10.98
C GLY A 235 -3.91 -3.96 11.76
N GLY A 236 -3.17 -4.84 11.10
CA GLY A 236 -2.12 -5.61 11.76
C GLY A 236 -2.67 -6.57 12.81
N GLU A 237 -1.80 -7.00 13.72
CA GLU A 237 -2.14 -7.99 14.74
C GLU A 237 -3.18 -7.46 15.72
N GLU A 238 -3.01 -6.22 16.19
CA GLU A 238 -3.92 -5.55 17.11
C GLU A 238 -5.27 -5.27 16.46
N GLY A 239 -5.29 -4.73 15.24
CA GLY A 239 -6.54 -4.51 14.49
C GLY A 239 -7.28 -5.81 14.24
N ALA A 240 -6.60 -6.91 13.88
CA ALA A 240 -7.26 -8.20 13.71
C ALA A 240 -7.97 -8.68 14.99
N ARG A 241 -7.43 -8.35 16.18
CA ARG A 241 -7.95 -8.77 17.49
C ARG A 241 -9.14 -7.92 17.97
N TYR A 242 -9.11 -6.61 17.72
CA TYR A 242 -10.04 -5.66 18.35
C TYR A 242 -10.94 -4.90 17.37
N GLY A 243 -10.68 -4.98 16.06
CA GLY A 243 -11.44 -4.26 15.05
C GLY A 243 -10.58 -3.92 13.84
N PRO A 244 -10.56 -4.74 12.78
CA PRO A 244 -9.87 -4.40 11.54
C PRO A 244 -10.78 -3.56 10.64
N SER A 245 -10.18 -2.98 9.60
CA SER A 245 -10.93 -2.53 8.42
C SER A 245 -11.07 -3.70 7.45
N LEU A 246 -12.30 -3.94 6.98
CA LEU A 246 -12.65 -5.09 6.14
C LEU A 246 -13.18 -4.61 4.78
N MET A 247 -12.64 -5.17 3.71
CA MET A 247 -12.89 -4.74 2.33
C MET A 247 -13.37 -5.93 1.48
N PRO A 248 -14.56 -6.50 1.74
CA PRO A 248 -15.08 -7.64 0.99
C PRO A 248 -15.53 -7.26 -0.42
N GLY A 249 -14.99 -7.95 -1.42
CA GLY A 249 -15.45 -7.94 -2.80
C GLY A 249 -15.75 -9.35 -3.31
N GLY A 250 -16.63 -9.48 -4.30
CA GLY A 250 -17.06 -10.77 -4.85
C GLY A 250 -18.57 -10.89 -4.91
N SER A 251 -19.11 -12.06 -4.54
CA SER A 251 -20.56 -12.29 -4.55
C SER A 251 -21.28 -11.35 -3.57
N ARG A 252 -22.25 -10.58 -4.09
CA ARG A 252 -23.12 -9.72 -3.26
C ARG A 252 -24.01 -10.55 -2.33
N GLU A 253 -24.46 -11.71 -2.79
CA GLU A 253 -25.21 -12.67 -1.97
C GLU A 253 -24.38 -13.16 -0.77
N ALA A 254 -23.10 -13.51 -1.02
CA ALA A 254 -22.21 -13.90 0.07
C ALA A 254 -22.01 -12.78 1.07
N TYR A 255 -21.80 -11.54 0.60
CA TYR A 255 -21.66 -10.39 1.49
C TYR A 255 -22.89 -10.18 2.36
N GLN A 256 -24.12 -10.28 1.82
CA GLN A 256 -25.35 -10.11 2.61
C GLN A 256 -25.42 -11.10 3.79
N GLN A 257 -24.92 -12.32 3.61
CA GLN A 257 -24.87 -13.32 4.67
C GLN A 257 -23.74 -13.08 5.68
N LEU A 258 -22.63 -12.48 5.23
CA LEU A 258 -21.47 -12.16 6.05
C LEU A 258 -21.64 -10.84 6.81
N ALA A 259 -22.40 -9.88 6.28
CA ALA A 259 -22.45 -8.50 6.77
C ALA A 259 -22.72 -8.37 8.27
N PRO A 260 -23.72 -9.06 8.88
CA PRO A 260 -23.96 -8.94 10.32
C PRO A 260 -22.76 -9.35 11.19
N LEU A 261 -21.99 -10.34 10.73
CA LEU A 261 -20.80 -10.80 11.41
C LEU A 261 -19.63 -9.84 11.17
N LEU A 262 -19.42 -9.39 9.93
CA LEU A 262 -18.32 -8.49 9.60
C LEU A 262 -18.50 -7.10 10.24
N GLU A 263 -19.73 -6.59 10.28
CA GLU A 263 -20.06 -5.28 10.89
C GLU A 263 -19.77 -5.26 12.38
N GLN A 264 -20.00 -6.37 13.10
CA GLN A 264 -19.70 -6.46 14.53
C GLN A 264 -18.20 -6.51 14.81
N VAL A 265 -17.45 -7.30 14.03
CA VAL A 265 -16.02 -7.50 14.30
C VAL A 265 -15.12 -6.42 13.72
N ALA A 266 -15.62 -5.60 12.77
CA ALA A 266 -14.89 -4.47 12.22
C ALA A 266 -14.69 -3.36 13.26
N ALA A 267 -13.68 -2.51 13.06
CA ALA A 267 -13.51 -1.31 13.87
C ALA A 267 -14.77 -0.43 13.83
N GLN A 268 -15.16 0.12 14.96
CA GLN A 268 -16.29 1.05 15.06
C GLN A 268 -15.76 2.48 15.15
N VAL A 269 -16.23 3.36 14.26
CA VAL A 269 -15.91 4.79 14.31
C VAL A 269 -17.17 5.55 14.74
N PRO A 270 -17.15 6.28 15.88
CA PRO A 270 -18.29 7.06 16.33
C PRO A 270 -18.84 7.96 15.23
N GLY A 271 -20.16 7.94 15.03
CA GLY A 271 -20.85 8.70 13.98
C GLY A 271 -20.65 8.20 12.55
N SER A 272 -19.69 7.30 12.27
CA SER A 272 -19.41 6.75 10.93
C SER A 272 -19.74 5.25 10.79
N GLY A 273 -19.96 4.56 11.90
CA GLY A 273 -20.34 3.14 11.92
C GLY A 273 -19.16 2.18 11.73
N PRO A 274 -19.42 0.92 11.32
CA PRO A 274 -18.40 -0.10 11.22
C PRO A 274 -17.51 0.11 9.99
N CYS A 275 -16.21 -0.14 10.13
CA CYS A 275 -15.20 -0.03 9.07
C CYS A 275 -15.24 -1.23 8.11
N VAL A 276 -16.41 -1.49 7.55
CA VAL A 276 -16.68 -2.49 6.51
C VAL A 276 -17.77 -1.99 5.58
N THR A 277 -17.68 -2.35 4.31
CA THR A 277 -18.72 -2.15 3.29
C THR A 277 -18.52 -3.14 2.15
N TYR A 278 -19.56 -3.39 1.35
CA TYR A 278 -19.40 -4.15 0.12
C TYR A 278 -18.67 -3.31 -0.92
N ILE A 279 -17.48 -3.77 -1.31
CA ILE A 279 -16.62 -3.01 -2.23
C ILE A 279 -17.13 -3.07 -3.66
N GLY A 280 -17.52 -4.25 -4.12
CA GLY A 280 -17.88 -4.49 -5.52
C GLY A 280 -17.79 -5.96 -5.90
N PRO A 281 -18.01 -6.30 -7.18
CA PRO A 281 -17.90 -7.66 -7.68
C PRO A 281 -16.44 -8.12 -7.76
N GLY A 282 -16.24 -9.41 -8.02
CA GLY A 282 -14.92 -9.99 -8.32
C GLY A 282 -13.84 -9.72 -7.26
N GLY A 283 -12.63 -9.42 -7.72
CA GLY A 283 -11.44 -9.13 -6.94
C GLY A 283 -11.35 -7.70 -6.41
N SER A 284 -12.41 -6.90 -6.52
CA SER A 284 -12.43 -5.48 -6.12
C SER A 284 -11.97 -5.25 -4.67
N GLY A 285 -12.34 -6.13 -3.74
CA GLY A 285 -11.92 -6.05 -2.34
C GLY A 285 -10.40 -6.18 -2.15
N ASN A 286 -9.77 -7.13 -2.85
CA ASN A 286 -8.31 -7.27 -2.84
C ASN A 286 -7.62 -6.10 -3.57
N TYR A 287 -8.25 -5.54 -4.61
CA TYR A 287 -7.72 -4.38 -5.32
C TYR A 287 -7.71 -3.12 -4.44
N VAL A 288 -8.81 -2.84 -3.73
CA VAL A 288 -8.89 -1.73 -2.76
C VAL A 288 -7.83 -1.91 -1.67
N LYS A 289 -7.64 -3.13 -1.17
CA LYS A 289 -6.61 -3.41 -0.18
C LYS A 289 -5.19 -3.19 -0.70
N MET A 290 -4.93 -3.58 -1.94
CA MET A 290 -3.65 -3.34 -2.61
C MET A 290 -3.36 -1.84 -2.66
N VAL A 291 -4.31 -1.01 -3.12
CA VAL A 291 -4.13 0.45 -3.19
C VAL A 291 -3.98 1.06 -1.81
N HIS A 292 -4.75 0.62 -0.80
CA HIS A 292 -4.55 1.01 0.60
C HIS A 292 -3.08 0.79 1.01
N ASN A 293 -2.49 -0.37 0.71
CA ASN A 293 -1.07 -0.62 1.02
C ASN A 293 -0.10 0.27 0.23
N GLY A 294 -0.46 0.66 -1.01
CA GLY A 294 0.30 1.66 -1.76
C GLY A 294 0.32 3.02 -1.05
N ILE A 295 -0.84 3.50 -0.61
CA ILE A 295 -0.97 4.75 0.17
C ILE A 295 -0.19 4.64 1.49
N GLU A 296 -0.30 3.50 2.19
CA GLU A 296 0.48 3.21 3.40
C GLU A 296 1.99 3.36 3.17
N TYR A 297 2.51 2.88 2.04
CA TYR A 297 3.93 3.02 1.71
C TYR A 297 4.31 4.48 1.49
N GLY A 298 3.46 5.25 0.80
CA GLY A 298 3.63 6.70 0.64
C GLY A 298 3.68 7.42 1.97
N ASP A 299 2.71 7.17 2.86
CA ASP A 299 2.63 7.79 4.19
C ASP A 299 3.87 7.48 5.04
N MET A 300 4.30 6.21 5.08
CA MET A 300 5.52 5.81 5.82
C MET A 300 6.76 6.52 5.29
N GLN A 301 6.92 6.60 3.96
CA GLN A 301 8.07 7.27 3.36
C GLN A 301 8.06 8.78 3.65
N LEU A 302 6.91 9.43 3.54
CA LEU A 302 6.77 10.86 3.84
C LEU A 302 7.08 11.18 5.31
N ILE A 303 6.63 10.34 6.24
CA ILE A 303 6.94 10.47 7.67
C ILE A 303 8.45 10.26 7.90
N GLY A 304 9.07 9.29 7.22
CA GLY A 304 10.50 9.06 7.26
C GLY A 304 11.32 10.25 6.76
N GLU A 305 10.90 10.87 5.65
CA GLU A 305 11.56 12.07 5.11
C GLU A 305 11.38 13.29 6.02
N ALA A 306 10.22 13.46 6.65
CA ALA A 306 10.01 14.49 7.66
C ALA A 306 10.94 14.28 8.86
N TYR A 307 11.11 13.03 9.32
CA TYR A 307 12.06 12.68 10.38
C TYR A 307 13.51 12.99 9.98
N ASP A 308 13.93 12.62 8.77
CA ASP A 308 15.28 12.93 8.27
C ASP A 308 15.55 14.44 8.19
N LEU A 309 14.53 15.25 7.87
CA LEU A 309 14.62 16.70 7.91
C LEU A 309 14.70 17.25 9.35
N LEU A 310 13.93 16.70 10.29
CA LEU A 310 14.04 17.07 11.71
C LEU A 310 15.43 16.74 12.28
N ARG A 311 15.99 15.57 11.95
CA ARG A 311 17.35 15.20 12.40
C ARG A 311 18.43 15.99 11.66
N GLY A 312 18.32 16.12 10.33
CA GLY A 312 19.39 16.60 9.46
C GLY A 312 19.39 18.10 9.19
N ALA A 313 18.22 18.74 9.12
CA ALA A 313 18.09 20.18 8.85
C ALA A 313 17.81 20.98 10.12
N VAL A 314 16.98 20.47 11.02
CA VAL A 314 16.68 21.14 12.30
C VAL A 314 17.72 20.79 13.37
N GLY A 315 18.25 19.56 13.37
CA GLY A 315 19.26 19.11 14.34
C GLY A 315 18.68 18.48 15.60
N LEU A 316 17.42 18.04 15.57
CA LEU A 316 16.77 17.38 16.70
C LEU A 316 17.35 15.97 16.90
N ASP A 317 17.33 15.49 18.14
CA ASP A 317 17.52 14.07 18.43
C ASP A 317 16.19 13.28 18.32
N ALA A 318 16.23 11.97 18.52
CA ALA A 318 15.04 11.13 18.42
C ALA A 318 13.95 11.53 19.44
N MET A 319 14.34 11.88 20.68
CA MET A 319 13.40 12.24 21.73
C MET A 319 12.70 13.57 21.44
N ALA A 320 13.44 14.59 21.02
CA ALA A 320 12.89 15.87 20.61
C ALA A 320 11.99 15.74 19.37
N ALA A 321 12.40 14.92 18.39
CA ALA A 321 11.55 14.60 17.24
C ALA A 321 10.26 13.86 17.65
N ALA A 322 10.30 13.01 18.69
CA ALA A 322 9.12 12.35 19.22
C ALA A 322 8.08 13.36 19.75
N GLU A 323 8.53 14.41 20.44
CA GLU A 323 7.64 15.47 20.92
C GLU A 323 7.04 16.30 19.77
N VAL A 324 7.81 16.53 18.70
CA VAL A 324 7.27 17.17 17.48
C VAL A 324 6.18 16.31 16.84
N PHE A 325 6.43 15.00 16.64
CA PHE A 325 5.40 14.10 16.09
C PHE A 325 4.19 13.97 17.01
N ALA A 326 4.38 14.00 18.34
CA ALA A 326 3.26 14.00 19.30
C ALA A 326 2.41 15.28 19.17
N SER A 327 3.05 16.43 18.97
CA SER A 327 2.37 17.71 18.69
C SER A 327 1.60 17.66 17.37
N TRP A 328 2.23 17.19 16.29
CA TRP A 328 1.56 17.01 14.99
C TRP A 328 0.36 16.07 15.06
N ASN A 329 0.44 15.03 15.90
CA ASN A 329 -0.67 14.09 16.10
C ASN A 329 -1.87 14.72 16.83
N ALA A 330 -1.70 15.84 17.51
CA ALA A 330 -2.80 16.59 18.13
C ALA A 330 -3.47 17.58 17.16
N GLY A 331 -2.92 17.74 15.94
CA GLY A 331 -3.38 18.68 14.92
C GLY A 331 -3.80 18.00 13.62
N ALA A 332 -3.56 18.69 12.50
CA ALA A 332 -4.05 18.27 11.17
C ALA A 332 -3.45 16.94 10.67
N LEU A 333 -2.36 16.47 11.27
CA LEU A 333 -1.70 15.21 10.94
C LEU A 333 -2.10 14.04 11.85
N GLN A 334 -3.12 14.22 12.71
CA GLN A 334 -3.66 13.16 13.57
C GLN A 334 -3.87 11.88 12.76
N SER A 335 -3.08 10.85 13.08
CA SER A 335 -3.11 9.56 12.41
C SER A 335 -2.34 8.50 13.18
N PHE A 336 -2.71 7.24 12.97
CA PHE A 336 -2.04 6.13 13.63
C PHE A 336 -0.53 6.07 13.32
N LEU A 337 -0.13 6.29 12.07
CA LEU A 337 1.28 6.25 11.68
C LEU A 337 2.10 7.35 12.38
N VAL A 338 1.57 8.56 12.53
CA VAL A 338 2.22 9.65 13.27
C VAL A 338 2.30 9.33 14.76
N GLU A 339 1.23 8.78 15.33
CA GLU A 339 1.17 8.35 16.72
C GLU A 339 2.24 7.29 17.05
N ILE A 340 2.32 6.22 16.25
CA ILE A 340 3.31 5.17 16.49
C ILE A 340 4.73 5.67 16.23
N THR A 341 4.95 6.60 15.30
CA THR A 341 6.27 7.23 15.13
C THR A 341 6.71 7.93 16.40
N ALA A 342 5.84 8.75 17.02
CA ALA A 342 6.15 9.39 18.30
C ALA A 342 6.43 8.37 19.42
N ARG A 343 5.76 7.21 19.43
CA ARG A 343 6.05 6.14 20.39
C ARG A 343 7.38 5.44 20.11
N ILE A 344 7.65 5.07 18.85
CA ILE A 344 8.86 4.38 18.39
C ILE A 344 10.10 5.19 18.76
N LEU A 345 10.07 6.50 18.51
CA LEU A 345 11.20 7.39 18.77
C LEU A 345 11.56 7.52 20.27
N ARG A 346 10.64 7.16 21.18
CA ARG A 346 10.86 7.15 22.64
C ARG A 346 11.38 5.82 23.18
N VAL A 347 11.40 4.75 22.37
CA VAL A 347 11.82 3.43 22.84
C VAL A 347 13.35 3.42 23.02
N PRO A 348 13.87 3.19 24.24
CA PRO A 348 15.30 3.07 24.45
C PRO A 348 15.83 1.71 23.97
N ASP A 349 17.09 1.68 23.56
CA ASP A 349 17.80 0.43 23.32
C ASP A 349 18.15 -0.26 24.65
N THR A 350 17.41 -1.32 24.97
CA THR A 350 17.61 -2.09 26.21
C THR A 350 18.84 -3.00 26.17
N SER A 351 19.51 -3.13 25.02
CA SER A 351 20.76 -3.89 24.90
C SER A 351 22.01 -3.07 25.28
N SER A 352 21.86 -1.74 25.35
CA SER A 352 22.95 -0.83 25.72
C SER A 352 23.19 -0.81 27.23
N SER A 353 24.47 -0.90 27.63
CA SER A 353 24.89 -0.72 29.03
C SER A 353 25.22 0.74 29.39
N ALA A 354 24.97 1.69 28.48
CA ALA A 354 25.25 3.10 28.69
C ALA A 354 24.33 3.73 29.77
N ALA A 355 24.85 4.72 30.50
CA ALA A 355 24.09 5.45 31.53
C ALA A 355 22.84 6.18 30.99
N SER A 356 22.82 6.49 29.69
CA SER A 356 21.63 6.87 28.93
C SER A 356 21.61 6.02 27.67
N ALA A 357 20.65 5.10 27.58
CA ALA A 357 20.49 4.25 26.41
C ALA A 357 20.10 5.11 25.18
N PRO A 358 20.75 4.92 24.02
CA PRO A 358 20.32 5.59 22.80
C PRO A 358 18.90 5.15 22.43
N ALA A 359 18.20 5.96 21.62
CA ALA A 359 16.92 5.54 21.07
C ALA A 359 17.13 4.30 20.18
N LEU A 360 16.29 3.28 20.35
CA LEU A 360 16.37 2.01 19.62
C LEU A 360 16.34 2.22 18.11
N VAL A 361 15.59 3.22 17.64
CA VAL A 361 15.49 3.57 16.22
C VAL A 361 16.86 3.86 15.58
N ASP A 362 17.78 4.49 16.32
CA ASP A 362 19.12 4.83 15.84
C ASP A 362 20.03 3.58 15.73
N GLN A 363 19.60 2.44 16.31
CA GLN A 363 20.30 1.14 16.25
C GLN A 363 19.70 0.19 15.20
N ILE A 364 18.54 0.51 14.62
CA ILE A 364 17.89 -0.33 13.62
C ILE A 364 18.62 -0.21 12.28
N LEU A 365 18.93 -1.35 11.67
CA LEU A 365 19.51 -1.39 10.32
C LEU A 365 18.54 -0.75 9.31
N ASP A 366 19.03 0.23 8.56
CA ASP A 366 18.30 1.00 7.54
C ASP A 366 18.10 0.21 6.23
N ARG A 367 17.49 -0.98 6.36
CA ARG A 367 17.14 -1.89 5.26
C ARG A 367 15.66 -2.24 5.34
N SER A 368 14.88 -1.64 4.44
CA SER A 368 13.44 -1.84 4.42
C SER A 368 13.06 -2.98 3.49
N GLU A 369 12.30 -3.96 3.98
CA GLU A 369 11.72 -5.01 3.15
C GLU A 369 10.38 -4.57 2.53
N SER A 370 9.95 -5.28 1.49
CA SER A 370 8.60 -5.17 0.92
C SER A 370 8.01 -6.56 0.69
N LYS A 371 6.74 -6.72 1.10
CA LYS A 371 5.97 -7.97 0.91
C LYS A 371 5.30 -8.07 -0.47
N GLY A 372 5.55 -7.11 -1.37
CA GLY A 372 5.10 -7.14 -2.77
C GLY A 372 3.83 -6.32 -3.09
N THR A 373 2.99 -5.99 -2.12
CA THR A 373 1.73 -5.24 -2.37
C THR A 373 1.94 -3.82 -2.88
N GLY A 374 3.02 -3.15 -2.47
CA GLY A 374 3.41 -1.84 -3.03
C GLY A 374 3.81 -1.93 -4.51
N LEU A 375 4.55 -2.99 -4.88
CA LEU A 375 4.92 -3.27 -6.27
C LEU A 375 3.67 -3.55 -7.13
N TRP A 376 2.69 -4.26 -6.59
CA TRP A 376 1.41 -4.50 -7.28
C TRP A 376 0.66 -3.20 -7.58
N THR A 377 0.60 -2.28 -6.62
CA THR A 377 0.00 -0.95 -6.83
C THR A 377 0.69 -0.20 -7.96
N MET A 378 2.02 -0.18 -7.96
CA MET A 378 2.80 0.46 -9.03
C MET A 378 2.59 -0.21 -10.38
N THR A 379 2.51 -1.55 -10.40
CA THR A 379 2.27 -2.32 -11.63
C THR A 379 0.92 -1.97 -12.24
N GLU A 380 -0.14 -1.87 -11.43
CA GLU A 380 -1.46 -1.48 -11.91
C GLU A 380 -1.51 -0.02 -12.35
N ALA A 381 -0.84 0.88 -11.65
CA ALA A 381 -0.72 2.27 -12.07
C ALA A 381 -0.07 2.41 -13.46
N LEU A 382 1.04 1.69 -13.69
CA LEU A 382 1.72 1.65 -15.00
C LEU A 382 0.82 1.07 -16.10
N ARG A 383 0.16 -0.06 -15.83
CA ARG A 383 -0.73 -0.72 -16.80
C ARG A 383 -1.89 0.18 -17.23
N ARG A 384 -2.41 0.99 -16.31
CA ARG A 384 -3.60 1.84 -16.53
C ARG A 384 -3.26 3.28 -16.94
N GLY A 385 -1.98 3.61 -17.00
CA GLY A 385 -1.51 4.97 -17.33
C GLY A 385 -1.82 6.00 -16.25
N VAL A 386 -1.85 5.60 -14.97
CA VAL A 386 -2.13 6.50 -13.84
C VAL A 386 -0.81 6.88 -13.16
N ALA A 387 -0.58 8.18 -12.98
CA ALA A 387 0.61 8.67 -12.30
C ALA A 387 0.47 8.56 -10.77
N VAL A 388 1.33 7.74 -10.13
CA VAL A 388 1.40 7.59 -8.66
C VAL A 388 2.82 7.86 -8.11
N PRO A 389 3.44 9.00 -8.44
CA PRO A 389 4.86 9.22 -8.21
C PRO A 389 5.27 9.22 -6.73
N THR A 390 4.37 9.56 -5.80
CA THR A 390 4.65 9.51 -4.35
C THR A 390 4.79 8.06 -3.87
N ILE A 391 3.90 7.18 -4.34
CA ILE A 391 3.96 5.73 -4.03
C ILE A 391 5.17 5.10 -4.72
N ALA A 392 5.51 5.53 -5.94
CA ALA A 392 6.71 5.08 -6.65
C ALA A 392 7.99 5.45 -5.88
N ALA A 393 8.11 6.70 -5.43
CA ALA A 393 9.23 7.16 -4.61
C ALA A 393 9.40 6.37 -3.31
N ALA A 394 8.29 5.99 -2.67
CA ALA A 394 8.31 5.13 -1.49
C ALA A 394 8.84 3.72 -1.78
N LEU A 395 8.59 3.19 -2.98
CA LEU A 395 9.12 1.90 -3.40
C LEU A 395 10.62 1.99 -3.74
N ASP A 396 11.03 3.05 -4.44
CA ASP A 396 12.43 3.34 -4.73
C ASP A 396 13.26 3.51 -3.45
N GLY A 397 12.72 4.22 -2.45
CA GLY A 397 13.35 4.38 -1.14
C GLY A 397 13.67 3.04 -0.47
N ARG A 398 12.75 2.06 -0.55
CA ARG A 398 12.97 0.70 -0.03
C ARG A 398 14.03 -0.06 -0.82
N TYR A 399 14.01 0.05 -2.15
CA TYR A 399 15.00 -0.62 -2.99
C TYR A 399 16.40 -0.06 -2.81
N LEU A 400 16.53 1.26 -2.66
CA LEU A 400 17.80 1.92 -2.37
C LEU A 400 18.28 1.60 -0.95
N SER A 401 17.39 1.57 0.05
CA SER A 401 17.76 1.23 1.43
C SER A 401 18.29 -0.21 1.52
N ALA A 402 17.72 -1.14 0.76
CA ALA A 402 18.18 -2.53 0.70
C ALA A 402 19.62 -2.70 0.17
N ARG A 403 20.14 -1.73 -0.60
CA ARG A 403 21.52 -1.74 -1.13
C ARG A 403 22.54 -1.14 -0.15
N LYS A 404 22.50 -1.57 1.12
CA LYS A 404 23.30 -0.99 2.21
C LYS A 404 24.80 -0.94 1.89
N ASP A 405 25.39 -2.07 1.53
CA ASP A 405 26.84 -2.16 1.25
C ASP A 405 27.27 -1.26 0.08
N GLU A 406 26.41 -1.11 -0.94
CA GLU A 406 26.67 -0.19 -2.05
C GLU A 406 26.61 1.26 -1.58
N ARG A 407 25.62 1.63 -0.75
CA ARG A 407 25.50 2.99 -0.20
C ARG A 407 26.68 3.36 0.70
N GLU A 408 27.18 2.42 1.51
CA GLU A 408 28.37 2.64 2.34
C GLU A 408 29.65 2.84 1.52
N ARG A 409 29.78 2.14 0.39
CA ARG A 409 30.88 2.41 -0.55
C ARG A 409 30.70 3.76 -1.24
N ALA A 410 29.47 4.07 -1.68
CA ALA A 410 29.13 5.30 -2.35
C ALA A 410 29.40 6.53 -1.47
N SER A 411 29.10 6.48 -0.17
CA SER A 411 29.31 7.61 0.76
C SER A 411 30.78 8.01 0.94
N ARG A 412 31.72 7.12 0.60
CA ARG A 412 33.17 7.40 0.66
C ARG A 412 33.72 8.03 -0.61
N VAL A 413 32.99 7.98 -1.72
CA VAL A 413 33.47 8.42 -3.05
C VAL A 413 32.62 9.54 -3.66
N LEU A 414 31.33 9.60 -3.34
CA LEU A 414 30.42 10.65 -3.78
C LEU A 414 30.40 11.79 -2.75
N ARG A 415 30.54 13.01 -3.23
CA ARG A 415 30.47 14.23 -2.40
C ARG A 415 29.10 14.88 -2.53
N GLY A 416 28.61 15.45 -1.43
CA GLY A 416 27.40 16.27 -1.36
C GLY A 416 27.70 17.68 -0.85
N PRO A 417 26.68 18.54 -0.70
CA PRO A 417 26.85 19.83 -0.05
C PRO A 417 27.37 19.66 1.39
N GLU A 418 28.07 20.67 1.90
CA GLU A 418 28.49 20.68 3.30
C GLU A 418 27.25 20.74 4.18
N ARG A 419 27.05 19.70 5.00
CA ARG A 419 26.03 19.74 6.05
C ARG A 419 26.53 20.71 7.11
N LEU A 420 26.04 21.95 7.12
CA LEU A 420 26.27 22.81 8.28
C LEU A 420 25.62 22.11 9.48
N SER A 421 26.42 21.81 10.49
CA SER A 421 25.92 21.25 11.75
C SER A 421 25.37 22.40 12.61
N GLY A 422 24.08 22.38 12.95
CA GLY A 422 23.45 23.30 13.91
C GLY A 422 22.30 24.16 13.37
N THR A 423 21.78 25.05 14.21
CA THR A 423 20.59 25.92 14.00
C THR A 423 20.72 26.94 12.85
N GLY A 424 21.84 26.98 12.14
CA GLY A 424 22.10 27.94 11.04
C GLY A 424 21.15 27.82 9.85
N HIS A 425 20.58 26.63 9.59
CA HIS A 425 19.63 26.43 8.49
C HIS A 425 18.27 27.07 8.75
N ALA A 426 17.90 27.16 10.02
CA ALA A 426 16.67 27.83 10.42
C ALA A 426 16.77 29.34 10.15
N SER A 427 17.92 29.96 10.41
CA SER A 427 18.13 31.39 10.17
C SER A 427 18.22 31.73 8.68
N GLU A 428 18.75 30.85 7.83
CA GLU A 428 18.66 30.98 6.36
C GLU A 428 17.21 30.96 5.85
N LEU A 429 16.35 30.10 6.43
CA LEU A 429 14.93 30.07 6.13
C LEU A 429 14.21 31.36 6.56
N ALA A 430 14.55 31.89 7.73
CA ALA A 430 13.99 33.15 8.25
C ALA A 430 14.42 34.36 7.40
N ALA A 431 15.67 34.38 6.92
CA ALA A 431 16.20 35.43 6.06
C ALA A 431 15.55 35.43 4.66
N ALA A 432 15.22 34.25 4.11
CA ALA A 432 14.51 34.11 2.84
C ALA A 432 13.02 34.51 2.91
N GLY A 433 12.44 34.62 4.11
CA GLY A 433 11.03 34.97 4.35
C GLY A 433 10.72 36.48 4.39
N ALA A 434 11.71 37.36 4.33
CA ALA A 434 11.50 38.80 4.32
C ALA A 434 11.22 39.32 2.90
N SER A 435 9.98 39.20 2.43
CA SER A 435 9.44 40.01 1.33
C SER A 435 8.18 40.76 1.78
N PRO A 436 8.02 42.05 1.44
CA PRO A 436 6.98 42.90 2.01
C PRO A 436 5.65 42.68 1.29
N GLY A 437 4.69 41.99 1.92
CA GLY A 437 3.37 41.86 1.32
C GLY A 437 2.42 40.86 1.97
N ALA A 438 2.14 40.98 3.26
CA ALA A 438 0.94 40.38 3.87
C ALA A 438 0.61 41.08 5.20
N ALA A 439 0.27 42.37 5.15
CA ALA A 439 -0.41 43.03 6.26
C ALA A 439 -1.91 42.87 6.04
N GLY A 440 -2.55 41.97 6.78
CA GLY A 440 -4.01 41.79 6.73
C GLY A 440 -4.48 40.45 7.28
N ALA A 441 -4.30 40.23 8.59
CA ALA A 441 -5.07 39.22 9.31
C ALA A 441 -5.52 39.80 10.65
N VAL A 442 -6.83 39.86 10.82
CA VAL A 442 -7.55 40.38 11.99
C VAL A 442 -7.29 39.43 13.17
N ALA A 443 -6.93 40.00 14.31
CA ALA A 443 -6.73 39.28 15.56
C ALA A 443 -8.07 38.87 16.17
N GLU A 444 -8.30 37.57 16.34
CA GLU A 444 -9.25 37.06 17.33
C GLU A 444 -8.46 36.47 18.50
N THR A 445 -8.71 37.02 19.68
CA THR A 445 -8.11 36.63 20.96
C THR A 445 -8.94 35.53 21.62
N GLY A 446 -8.33 34.36 21.85
CA GLY A 446 -8.83 33.31 22.74
C GLY A 446 -7.64 32.65 23.46
N PRO A 447 -7.75 32.30 24.77
CA PRO A 447 -6.59 31.93 25.58
C PRO A 447 -6.23 30.43 25.48
N ASP A 448 -4.96 30.14 25.74
CA ASP A 448 -4.33 28.82 25.91
C ASP A 448 -4.33 27.90 24.68
N THR A 449 -3.28 28.02 23.87
CA THR A 449 -2.86 26.96 22.93
C THR A 449 -1.51 26.39 23.35
N ALA A 450 -1.23 25.19 22.87
CA ALA A 450 -0.12 24.30 23.21
C ALA A 450 1.35 24.76 22.96
N PRO A 451 1.72 25.92 22.37
CA PRO A 451 3.14 26.22 22.11
C PRO A 451 4.03 26.41 23.36
N GLU A 452 3.46 26.74 24.52
CA GLU A 452 4.27 27.08 25.71
C GLU A 452 4.78 25.84 26.47
N ARG A 453 4.10 24.70 26.37
CA ARG A 453 4.50 23.47 27.10
C ARG A 453 5.74 22.79 26.52
N VAL A 454 6.04 23.02 25.25
CA VAL A 454 7.25 22.49 24.57
C VAL A 454 8.52 23.19 25.10
N ALA A 455 8.42 24.44 25.57
CA ALA A 455 9.56 25.23 26.02
C ALA A 455 10.12 24.82 27.40
N ALA A 456 9.31 24.25 28.29
CA ALA A 456 9.73 23.93 29.66
C ALA A 456 10.50 22.60 29.78
N LEU A 457 10.37 21.70 28.80
CA LEU A 457 10.97 20.35 28.86
C LEU A 457 12.22 20.20 27.97
N ALA A 458 12.33 21.00 26.90
CA ALA A 458 13.52 21.03 26.04
C ALA A 458 14.76 21.64 26.73
N SER A 459 14.59 22.36 27.84
CA SER A 459 15.70 22.89 28.65
C SER A 459 16.32 21.87 29.64
N GLY A 460 15.77 20.64 29.73
CA GLY A 460 16.10 19.69 30.79
C GLY A 460 17.23 18.70 30.52
N SER A 461 17.82 18.64 29.32
CA SER A 461 18.93 17.71 29.04
C SER A 461 19.85 18.20 27.92
N VAL A 462 20.34 19.43 28.02
CA VAL A 462 21.46 19.90 27.19
C VAL A 462 22.64 20.09 28.11
N ARG A 463 23.72 19.31 27.89
CA ARG A 463 25.05 19.69 28.37
C ARG A 463 25.32 21.08 27.80
N ALA A 464 25.31 22.08 28.68
CA ALA A 464 25.43 23.48 28.34
C ALA A 464 26.65 23.72 27.42
N SER A 465 26.37 24.07 26.17
CA SER A 465 27.28 24.88 25.37
C SER A 465 26.49 26.01 24.71
N ALA A 466 26.81 27.23 25.11
CA ALA A 466 26.62 28.52 24.43
C ALA A 466 25.20 28.94 23.97
N SER A 467 24.67 29.95 24.67
CA SER A 467 23.69 30.98 24.23
C SER A 467 22.93 30.77 22.91
N THR A 468 21.80 30.05 22.94
CA THR A 468 20.81 30.11 21.86
C THR A 468 20.05 31.44 21.93
N SER A 469 20.12 32.27 20.89
CA SER A 469 19.41 33.56 20.85
C SER A 469 17.90 33.35 20.67
N ARG A 470 17.05 34.31 21.10
CA ARG A 470 15.59 34.22 20.90
C ARG A 470 15.19 34.12 19.42
N SER A 471 16.00 34.66 18.51
CA SER A 471 15.81 34.57 17.06
C SER A 471 16.01 33.15 16.53
N ASP A 472 17.02 32.42 17.03
CA ASP A 472 17.31 31.06 16.56
C ASP A 472 16.19 30.09 16.93
N ALA A 473 15.65 30.21 18.15
CA ALA A 473 14.51 29.40 18.59
C ALA A 473 13.23 29.71 17.80
N SER A 474 13.04 30.95 17.34
CA SER A 474 11.89 31.31 16.49
C SER A 474 12.02 30.73 15.09
N ALA A 475 13.22 30.72 14.54
CA ALA A 475 13.51 30.18 13.23
C ALA A 475 13.33 28.65 13.21
N GLU A 476 13.80 27.96 14.25
CA GLU A 476 13.64 26.51 14.42
C GLU A 476 12.16 26.12 14.38
N ARG A 477 11.32 26.81 15.16
CA ARG A 477 9.87 26.59 15.17
C ARG A 477 9.23 26.81 13.80
N ALA A 478 9.66 27.83 13.06
CA ALA A 478 9.15 28.11 11.73
C ALA A 478 9.51 26.99 10.73
N LEU A 479 10.72 26.43 10.82
CA LEU A 479 11.13 25.30 9.99
C LEU A 479 10.36 24.03 10.34
N ILE A 480 10.14 23.72 11.63
CA ILE A 480 9.32 22.59 12.06
C ILE A 480 7.90 22.70 11.52
N ALA A 481 7.26 23.87 11.64
CA ALA A 481 5.94 24.12 11.08
C ALA A 481 5.92 23.98 9.54
N ALA A 482 6.98 24.42 8.86
CA ALA A 482 7.07 24.27 7.41
C ALA A 482 7.19 22.79 6.98
N ILE A 483 7.91 21.96 7.76
CA ILE A 483 8.01 20.51 7.53
C ILE A 483 6.63 19.85 7.75
N GLU A 484 5.87 20.29 8.77
CA GLU A 484 4.49 19.84 8.99
C GLU A 484 3.60 20.11 7.78
N ASP A 485 3.64 21.34 7.26
CA ASP A 485 2.90 21.75 6.07
C ASP A 485 3.28 20.92 4.84
N ALA A 486 4.59 20.69 4.64
CA ALA A 486 5.12 19.87 3.55
C ALA A 486 4.62 18.41 3.62
N LEU A 487 4.66 17.83 4.81
CA LEU A 487 4.17 16.48 5.09
C LEU A 487 2.67 16.38 4.81
N PHE A 488 1.88 17.35 5.28
CA PHE A 488 0.44 17.39 5.04
C PHE A 488 0.10 17.46 3.54
N CYS A 489 0.68 18.40 2.81
CA CYS A 489 0.41 18.57 1.38
C CYS A 489 0.81 17.32 0.57
N SER A 490 1.94 16.72 0.91
CA SER A 490 2.43 15.53 0.23
C SER A 490 1.57 14.30 0.52
N LYS A 491 1.09 14.17 1.77
CA LYS A 491 0.11 13.13 2.14
C LYS A 491 -1.15 13.26 1.31
N LEU A 492 -1.73 14.45 1.22
CA LEU A 492 -2.92 14.70 0.41
C LEU A 492 -2.71 14.34 -1.07
N CYS A 493 -1.53 14.61 -1.64
CA CYS A 493 -1.17 14.19 -3.00
C CYS A 493 -1.11 12.66 -3.15
N SER A 494 -0.54 11.95 -2.16
CA SER A 494 -0.50 10.48 -2.14
C SER A 494 -1.91 9.86 -2.18
N TYR A 495 -2.85 10.41 -1.40
CA TYR A 495 -4.25 9.98 -1.41
C TYR A 495 -4.93 10.30 -2.74
N ALA A 496 -4.72 11.50 -3.30
CA ALA A 496 -5.27 11.87 -4.60
C ALA A 496 -4.82 10.91 -5.72
N GLN A 497 -3.54 10.52 -5.71
CA GLN A 497 -2.97 9.55 -6.64
C GLN A 497 -3.60 8.16 -6.49
N GLY A 498 -3.69 7.66 -5.25
CA GLY A 498 -4.29 6.34 -4.96
C GLY A 498 -5.78 6.27 -5.32
N LEU A 499 -6.55 7.31 -4.99
CA LEU A 499 -7.98 7.37 -5.31
C LEU A 499 -8.22 7.49 -6.83
N SER A 500 -7.37 8.24 -7.56
CA SER A 500 -7.42 8.29 -9.02
C SER A 500 -7.16 6.91 -9.66
N LEU A 501 -6.24 6.13 -9.09
CA LEU A 501 -6.01 4.74 -9.51
C LEU A 501 -7.25 3.86 -9.28
N LEU A 502 -7.94 4.01 -8.14
CA LEU A 502 -9.18 3.30 -7.86
C LEU A 502 -10.30 3.70 -8.82
N GLN A 503 -10.46 4.99 -9.10
CA GLN A 503 -11.47 5.49 -10.04
C GLN A 503 -11.22 4.97 -11.45
N ARG A 504 -9.97 5.01 -11.93
CA ARG A 504 -9.59 4.46 -13.23
C ARG A 504 -9.88 2.95 -13.30
N ALA A 505 -9.51 2.21 -12.26
CA ALA A 505 -9.74 0.77 -12.21
C ALA A 505 -11.24 0.43 -12.16
N SER A 506 -12.01 1.19 -11.40
CA SER A 506 -13.45 1.03 -11.30
C SER A 506 -14.15 1.23 -12.64
N GLY A 507 -13.75 2.24 -13.42
CA GLY A 507 -14.30 2.49 -14.75
C GLY A 507 -13.98 1.40 -15.77
N GLU A 508 -12.76 0.84 -15.75
CA GLU A 508 -12.37 -0.24 -16.67
C GLU A 508 -12.98 -1.60 -16.32
N GLN A 509 -13.17 -1.87 -15.02
CA GLN A 509 -13.65 -3.17 -14.52
C GLN A 509 -15.16 -3.19 -14.23
N GLY A 510 -15.85 -2.03 -14.33
CA GLY A 510 -17.27 -1.92 -14.02
C GLY A 510 -17.61 -2.18 -12.55
N TRP A 511 -16.70 -1.89 -11.63
CA TRP A 511 -16.89 -2.17 -10.19
C TRP A 511 -17.83 -1.18 -9.48
N SER A 512 -18.04 0.01 -10.04
CA SER A 512 -18.83 1.10 -9.43
C SER A 512 -18.42 1.39 -7.98
N LEU A 513 -17.12 1.60 -7.74
CA LEU A 513 -16.57 1.86 -6.42
C LEU A 513 -17.07 3.20 -5.86
N ASP A 514 -17.55 3.19 -4.62
CA ASP A 514 -17.90 4.41 -3.88
C ASP A 514 -16.69 4.89 -3.07
N LEU A 515 -16.00 5.91 -3.59
CA LEU A 515 -14.78 6.45 -2.96
C LEU A 515 -15.04 7.10 -1.60
N GLY A 516 -16.26 7.62 -1.36
CA GLY A 516 -16.65 8.17 -0.06
C GLY A 516 -16.78 7.07 0.99
N GLU A 517 -17.42 5.96 0.63
CA GLU A 517 -17.50 4.77 1.49
C GLU A 517 -16.14 4.11 1.71
N LEU A 518 -15.25 4.10 0.70
CA LEU A 518 -13.88 3.64 0.88
C LEU A 518 -13.12 4.49 1.91
N ALA A 519 -13.24 5.82 1.83
CA ALA A 519 -12.66 6.72 2.82
C ALA A 519 -13.22 6.47 4.22
N ARG A 520 -14.54 6.25 4.35
CA ARG A 520 -15.21 5.94 5.62
C ARG A 520 -14.65 4.67 6.27
N ILE A 521 -14.53 3.57 5.54
CA ILE A 521 -14.01 2.31 6.11
C ILE A 521 -12.51 2.36 6.43
N TRP A 522 -11.78 3.35 5.91
CA TRP A 522 -10.38 3.57 6.26
C TRP A 522 -10.21 4.45 7.52
N LYS A 523 -11.26 5.13 8.00
CA LYS A 523 -11.19 6.00 9.21
C LYS A 523 -10.78 5.25 10.48
N GLY A 524 -11.02 3.95 10.54
CA GLY A 524 -10.71 3.10 11.69
C GLY A 524 -10.19 1.73 11.27
N GLY A 525 -9.58 1.02 12.22
CA GLY A 525 -9.08 -0.34 12.05
C GLY A 525 -7.85 -0.49 11.15
N CYS A 526 -7.78 0.22 10.02
CA CYS A 526 -6.68 0.11 9.06
C CYS A 526 -5.40 0.86 9.52
N ILE A 527 -4.27 0.63 8.83
CA ILE A 527 -2.98 1.26 9.18
C ILE A 527 -2.98 2.75 8.84
N ILE A 528 -3.60 3.15 7.72
CA ILE A 528 -3.62 4.55 7.25
C ILE A 528 -4.68 5.42 7.95
N ARG A 529 -5.34 4.91 9.00
CA ARG A 529 -6.40 5.62 9.71
C ARG A 529 -5.93 6.97 10.23
N ALA A 530 -6.69 8.00 9.93
CA ALA A 530 -6.33 9.41 10.14
C ALA A 530 -7.57 10.31 10.13
N GLN A 531 -7.51 11.44 10.82
CA GLN A 531 -8.54 12.49 10.74
C GLN A 531 -8.71 13.02 9.30
N LEU A 532 -7.63 13.02 8.49
CA LEU A 532 -7.68 13.42 7.08
C LEU A 532 -8.75 12.67 6.28
N LEU A 533 -9.02 11.40 6.60
CA LEU A 533 -9.99 10.57 5.88
C LEU A 533 -11.43 11.07 6.04
N GLU A 534 -11.76 11.75 7.13
CA GLU A 534 -13.07 12.40 7.30
C GLU A 534 -13.28 13.52 6.28
N ARG A 535 -12.21 14.23 5.93
CA ARG A 535 -12.26 15.31 4.94
C ARG A 535 -12.33 14.76 3.51
N ILE A 536 -11.66 13.64 3.26
CA ILE A 536 -11.76 12.91 1.99
C ILE A 536 -13.18 12.35 1.81
N GLU A 537 -13.73 11.71 2.84
CA GLU A 537 -15.13 11.27 2.88
C GLU A 537 -16.09 12.44 2.62
N GLY A 538 -15.89 13.59 3.28
CA GLY A 538 -16.67 14.80 3.06
C GLY A 538 -16.61 15.33 1.62
N ALA A 539 -15.44 15.31 0.99
CA ALA A 539 -15.26 15.74 -0.39
C ALA A 539 -16.09 14.88 -1.37
N PHE A 540 -16.00 13.56 -1.26
CA PHE A 540 -16.77 12.64 -2.13
C PHE A 540 -18.26 12.57 -1.79
N ARG A 541 -18.66 12.92 -0.56
CA ARG A 541 -20.09 13.09 -0.22
C ARG A 541 -20.69 14.32 -0.89
N ARG A 542 -19.93 15.41 -1.01
CA ARG A 542 -20.37 16.63 -1.70
C ARG A 542 -20.40 16.44 -3.22
N ASP A 543 -19.36 15.82 -3.76
CA ASP A 543 -19.26 15.51 -5.18
C ASP A 543 -18.76 14.05 -5.38
N PRO A 544 -19.68 13.08 -5.54
CA PRO A 544 -19.31 11.70 -5.84
C PRO A 544 -18.61 11.53 -7.20
N SER A 545 -18.77 12.50 -8.11
CA SER A 545 -18.20 12.48 -9.46
C SER A 545 -16.84 13.19 -9.56
N LEU A 546 -16.29 13.63 -8.42
CA LEU A 546 -15.04 14.37 -8.35
C LEU A 546 -13.93 13.60 -9.10
N PRO A 547 -13.33 14.17 -10.16
CA PRO A 547 -12.34 13.46 -10.97
C PRO A 547 -10.98 13.36 -10.28
N ASN A 548 -10.73 14.23 -9.29
CA ASN A 548 -9.53 14.17 -8.47
C ASN A 548 -9.75 14.89 -7.14
N LEU A 549 -9.25 14.29 -6.06
CA LEU A 549 -9.35 14.84 -4.71
C LEU A 549 -8.80 16.27 -4.58
N LEU A 550 -7.77 16.63 -5.36
CA LEU A 550 -7.17 17.97 -5.33
C LEU A 550 -8.08 19.08 -5.86
N LEU A 551 -9.22 18.74 -6.47
CA LEU A 551 -10.18 19.71 -7.01
C LEU A 551 -11.29 20.05 -6.01
N ASP A 552 -11.35 19.37 -4.86
CA ASP A 552 -12.23 19.76 -3.77
C ASP A 552 -11.83 21.14 -3.23
N ALA A 553 -12.81 22.04 -3.07
CA ALA A 553 -12.54 23.44 -2.72
C ALA A 553 -11.87 23.61 -1.34
N ASP A 554 -12.28 22.83 -0.34
CA ASP A 554 -11.75 22.94 1.02
C ASP A 554 -10.30 22.45 1.09
N LEU A 555 -10.02 21.32 0.44
CA LEU A 555 -8.68 20.71 0.37
C LEU A 555 -7.73 21.55 -0.50
N ALA A 556 -8.22 22.08 -1.64
CA ALA A 556 -7.45 22.97 -2.49
C ALA A 556 -7.06 24.27 -1.75
N ALA A 557 -8.00 24.87 -1.01
CA ALA A 557 -7.73 26.07 -0.22
C ALA A 557 -6.67 25.82 0.86
N GLU A 558 -6.63 24.63 1.45
CA GLU A 558 -5.63 24.27 2.45
C GLU A 558 -4.24 24.05 1.86
N ILE A 559 -4.12 23.38 0.72
CA ILE A 559 -2.85 23.35 -0.03
C ILE A 559 -2.43 24.77 -0.39
N GLY A 560 -3.39 25.61 -0.79
CA GLY A 560 -3.22 27.04 -1.04
C GLY A 560 -2.48 27.78 0.09
N ARG A 561 -2.84 27.49 1.34
CA ARG A 561 -2.21 28.12 2.53
C ARG A 561 -0.83 27.57 2.87
N ARG A 562 -0.50 26.35 2.42
CA ARG A 562 0.69 25.58 2.85
C ARG A 562 1.77 25.44 1.78
N HIS A 563 1.44 25.70 0.51
CA HIS A 563 2.34 25.36 -0.60
C HIS A 563 3.68 26.11 -0.56
N GLU A 564 3.75 27.31 0.01
CA GLU A 564 5.01 28.05 0.12
C GLU A 564 5.97 27.37 1.10
N SER A 565 5.47 27.00 2.28
CA SER A 565 6.22 26.19 3.26
C SER A 565 6.71 24.90 2.64
N TRP A 566 5.82 24.21 1.92
CA TRP A 566 6.15 22.98 1.22
C TRP A 566 7.30 23.15 0.21
N ARG A 567 7.23 24.17 -0.64
CA ARG A 567 8.30 24.49 -1.61
C ARG A 567 9.62 24.82 -0.93
N ARG A 568 9.57 25.61 0.14
CA ARG A 568 10.75 25.97 0.94
C ARG A 568 11.42 24.73 1.50
N VAL A 569 10.66 23.79 2.07
CA VAL A 569 11.19 22.54 2.61
C VAL A 569 11.83 21.66 1.53
N VAL A 570 11.18 21.51 0.38
CA VAL A 570 11.75 20.72 -0.73
C VAL A 570 13.03 21.37 -1.27
N GLY A 571 13.05 22.69 -1.41
CA GLY A 571 14.26 23.44 -1.81
C GLY A 571 15.38 23.30 -0.79
N LEU A 572 15.07 23.42 0.51
CA LEU A 572 16.03 23.25 1.59
C LEU A 572 16.61 21.83 1.61
N ALA A 573 15.76 20.80 1.50
CA ALA A 573 16.19 19.41 1.45
C ALA A 573 17.25 19.19 0.35
N ALA A 574 16.99 19.73 -0.85
CA ALA A 574 17.92 19.67 -1.96
C ALA A 574 19.23 20.42 -1.67
N SER A 575 19.16 21.66 -1.16
CA SER A 575 20.34 22.46 -0.81
C SER A 575 21.21 21.80 0.26
N LEU A 576 20.62 21.08 1.21
CA LEU A 576 21.32 20.38 2.28
C LEU A 576 21.75 18.95 1.93
N GLY A 577 21.35 18.44 0.76
CA GLY A 577 21.58 17.05 0.39
C GLY A 577 20.86 16.04 1.30
N VAL A 578 19.72 16.43 1.87
CA VAL A 578 18.81 15.54 2.61
C VAL A 578 17.86 14.90 1.59
N PRO A 579 17.86 13.56 1.43
CA PRO A 579 17.04 12.89 0.44
C PRO A 579 15.55 13.00 0.82
N ALA A 580 14.76 13.65 -0.05
CA ALA A 580 13.32 13.83 0.12
C ALA A 580 12.53 13.43 -1.14
N PRO A 581 12.68 12.19 -1.65
CA PRO A 581 12.12 11.80 -2.94
C PRO A 581 10.58 11.83 -2.96
N ALA A 582 9.88 11.40 -1.91
CA ALA A 582 8.41 11.40 -1.87
C ALA A 582 7.85 12.82 -1.72
N LEU A 583 8.47 13.69 -0.90
CA LEU A 583 8.10 15.11 -0.80
C LEU A 583 8.29 15.82 -2.15
N THR A 584 9.42 15.58 -2.81
CA THR A 584 9.75 16.18 -4.11
C THR A 584 8.83 15.67 -5.24
N ALA A 585 8.56 14.37 -5.26
CA ALA A 585 7.66 13.74 -6.22
C ALA A 585 6.22 14.25 -6.06
N SER A 586 5.77 14.41 -4.81
CA SER A 586 4.45 14.96 -4.50
C SER A 586 4.32 16.42 -4.98
N LEU A 587 5.34 17.25 -4.78
CA LEU A 587 5.35 18.64 -5.24
C LEU A 587 5.35 18.72 -6.77
N SER A 588 6.16 17.88 -7.41
CA SER A 588 6.21 17.77 -8.87
C SER A 588 4.89 17.32 -9.46
N TYR A 589 4.20 16.38 -8.81
CA TYR A 589 2.85 15.95 -9.18
C TYR A 589 1.85 17.11 -9.08
N TYR A 590 1.83 17.83 -7.96
CA TYR A 590 0.95 18.98 -7.75
C TYR A 590 1.18 20.08 -8.80
N ASP A 591 2.44 20.44 -9.05
CA ASP A 591 2.79 21.46 -10.05
C ASP A 591 2.49 21.01 -11.48
N THR A 592 2.67 19.72 -11.79
CA THR A 592 2.30 19.19 -13.11
C THR A 592 0.78 19.21 -13.29
N TYR A 593 0.02 18.81 -12.26
CA TYR A 593 -1.42 18.66 -12.34
C TYR A 593 -2.17 19.99 -12.47
N ARG A 594 -1.67 21.06 -11.83
CA ARG A 594 -2.31 22.40 -11.87
C ARG A 594 -1.98 23.23 -13.12
N GLN A 595 -1.10 22.76 -13.99
CA GLN A 595 -0.67 23.51 -15.18
C GLN A 595 -1.51 23.12 -16.39
N ALA A 596 -2.29 24.06 -16.91
CA ALA A 596 -3.12 23.83 -18.11
C ALA A 596 -2.29 23.50 -19.36
N VAL A 597 -1.04 23.97 -19.43
CA VAL A 597 -0.14 23.71 -20.57
C VAL A 597 1.22 23.23 -20.07
N LEU A 598 1.54 21.97 -20.34
CA LEU A 598 2.85 21.38 -20.05
C LEU A 598 3.78 21.55 -21.26
N ARG A 599 4.60 22.60 -21.25
CA ARG A 599 5.56 22.91 -22.33
C ARG A 599 6.55 21.76 -22.59
N SER A 600 6.96 21.05 -21.55
CA SER A 600 7.80 19.84 -21.67
C SER A 600 7.13 18.78 -22.55
N SER A 601 5.84 18.53 -22.36
CA SER A 601 5.08 17.56 -23.15
C SER A 601 4.90 18.00 -24.60
N GLN A 602 4.73 19.30 -24.86
CA GLN A 602 4.71 19.84 -26.22
C GLN A 602 6.02 19.56 -26.97
N LEU A 603 7.16 19.80 -26.30
CA LEU A 603 8.47 19.49 -26.88
C LEU A 603 8.67 17.98 -27.10
N VAL A 604 8.23 17.14 -26.16
CA VAL A 604 8.29 15.67 -26.33
C VAL A 604 7.46 15.23 -27.55
N GLN A 605 6.27 15.78 -27.76
CA GLN A 605 5.46 15.50 -28.94
C GLN A 605 6.18 15.93 -30.24
N ALA A 606 6.78 17.13 -30.26
CA ALA A 606 7.55 17.61 -31.40
C ALA A 606 8.78 16.72 -31.68
N GLN A 607 9.51 16.30 -30.64
CA GLN A 607 10.63 15.37 -30.77
C GLN A 607 10.18 14.03 -31.38
N ARG A 608 9.11 13.43 -30.85
CA ARG A 608 8.53 12.18 -31.35
C ARG A 608 8.12 12.28 -32.82
N ASP A 609 7.50 13.39 -33.20
CA ASP A 609 7.15 13.62 -34.61
C ASP A 609 8.40 13.83 -35.48
N CYS A 610 9.41 14.54 -34.97
CA CYS A 610 10.67 14.79 -35.67
C CYS A 610 11.47 13.53 -35.99
N PHE A 611 11.75 12.67 -35.01
CA PHE A 611 12.55 11.47 -35.26
C PHE A 611 11.74 10.27 -35.78
N GLY A 612 10.42 10.25 -35.56
CA GLY A 612 9.60 9.06 -35.73
C GLY A 612 8.31 9.25 -36.51
N SER A 613 8.01 10.47 -36.99
CA SER A 613 6.75 10.79 -37.70
C SER A 613 5.49 10.33 -36.95
N HIS A 614 5.55 10.39 -35.60
CA HIS A 614 4.47 9.91 -34.75
C HIS A 614 3.20 10.76 -34.83
N GLY A 615 3.28 11.97 -35.40
CA GLY A 615 2.19 12.95 -35.46
C GLY A 615 1.88 13.60 -34.10
N TYR A 616 1.27 14.77 -34.13
CA TYR A 616 0.85 15.55 -32.96
C TYR A 616 -0.46 16.30 -33.20
N GLU A 617 -1.12 16.75 -32.14
CA GLU A 617 -2.29 17.63 -32.22
C GLU A 617 -1.89 19.08 -31.96
N ARG A 618 -2.61 20.03 -32.56
CA ARG A 618 -2.38 21.46 -32.35
C ARG A 618 -3.37 22.04 -31.34
N LEU A 619 -2.97 23.12 -30.67
CA LEU A 619 -3.84 23.81 -29.70
C LEU A 619 -5.00 24.55 -30.38
N ASP A 620 -4.79 25.03 -31.61
CA ASP A 620 -5.77 25.78 -32.39
C ASP A 620 -6.66 24.88 -33.26
N ASP A 621 -6.37 23.59 -33.33
CA ASP A 621 -7.15 22.60 -34.09
C ASP A 621 -7.12 21.22 -33.38
N PRO A 622 -7.77 21.11 -32.21
CA PRO A 622 -7.77 19.89 -31.41
C PRO A 622 -8.52 18.75 -32.11
N GLY A 623 -8.05 17.51 -31.94
CA GLY A 623 -8.63 16.32 -32.57
C GLY A 623 -8.13 16.02 -33.98
N ARG A 624 -7.38 16.93 -34.61
CA ARG A 624 -6.67 16.65 -35.88
C ARG A 624 -5.20 16.33 -35.63
N ARG A 625 -4.69 15.33 -36.36
CA ARG A 625 -3.27 14.92 -36.28
C ARG A 625 -2.48 15.56 -37.41
N TRP A 626 -1.32 16.08 -37.05
CA TRP A 626 -0.39 16.80 -37.91
C TRP A 626 0.97 16.11 -37.87
N HIS A 627 1.69 16.11 -38.99
CA HIS A 627 3.09 15.74 -39.08
C HIS A 627 3.85 16.89 -39.72
N THR A 628 5.03 17.20 -39.18
CA THR A 628 5.89 18.26 -39.69
C THR A 628 7.20 17.68 -40.22
N ARG A 629 7.68 18.20 -41.35
CA ARG A 629 9.01 17.88 -41.87
C ARG A 629 10.08 18.75 -41.20
N TRP A 630 10.34 18.47 -39.93
CA TRP A 630 11.18 19.29 -39.05
C TRP A 630 12.59 19.57 -39.60
N LEU A 631 13.20 18.60 -40.28
CA LEU A 631 14.55 18.69 -40.83
C LEU A 631 14.59 19.12 -42.31
N SER A 632 13.43 19.37 -42.94
CA SER A 632 13.31 19.64 -44.37
C SER A 632 12.40 20.84 -44.65
N GLY A 633 12.58 21.92 -43.89
CA GLY A 633 11.89 23.19 -44.12
C GLY A 633 10.71 23.48 -43.19
N GLY A 634 10.26 22.50 -42.41
CA GLY A 634 9.21 22.70 -41.41
C GLY A 634 7.78 22.65 -41.95
N ASP A 635 7.57 22.16 -43.17
CA ASP A 635 6.24 22.00 -43.74
C ASP A 635 5.40 21.01 -42.92
N SER A 636 4.25 21.47 -42.43
CA SER A 636 3.27 20.66 -41.70
C SER A 636 2.16 20.18 -42.62
N ALA A 637 1.79 18.91 -42.53
CA ALA A 637 0.65 18.32 -43.23
C ALA A 637 -0.26 17.60 -42.23
N GLU A 638 -1.57 17.65 -42.46
CA GLU A 638 -2.54 16.81 -41.74
C GLU A 638 -2.31 15.34 -42.12
N VAL A 639 -2.30 14.45 -41.12
CA VAL A 639 -2.14 13.02 -41.29
C VAL A 639 -3.51 12.37 -41.18
N SER A 640 -3.95 11.67 -42.23
CA SER A 640 -5.18 10.88 -42.17
C SER A 640 -5.03 9.75 -41.14
N SER A 641 -6.04 9.62 -40.28
CA SER A 641 -6.12 8.65 -39.17
C SER A 641 -5.87 7.21 -39.58
#